data_AF-J0IQ75-F1
#
_entry.id   AF-J0IQ75-F1
#
_cell.length_a   1.000
_cell.length_b   1.000
_cell.length_c   1.000
_cell.angle_alpha   90.00
_cell.angle_beta   90.00
_cell.angle_gamma   90.00
#
_symmetry.space_group_name_H-M   'P 1'
#
loop_
_entity.id
_entity.type
_entity.pdbx_description
1 polymer ?
#
loop_
_entity_poly.entity_id
_entity_poly.type
_entity_poly.pdbx_seq_one_letter_code
_entity_poly.pdbx_strand_id
1 'polypeptide(L)'
;MDFINIEKKWQEFWWKNKSFEPKDDFNLPKKYILSMLPYPSGEIHMGHVRNYTIGDALARYYRLHHYNVLHPMGFDSFGMPAENAAIKHGIHPKTWTYENIEAMQKEFEALGFSFSKNREFATSDPDYTKFEQQFFIDLWEKGLIYRKKAMLNWCPNDKTVLANEQVIDGRCWRCDTEVIQKELYQYYLKITNYAEELLKDLETLENHWPSQVLTMQKNWIGKSSGLQFGFKIADECLKACNGIQEIEVFTTRADTIYGVTYIAIAPEHPLVEHAIKRVSQEDSKVIKAILNTTQRERALEKKGVFLGIYAIHPLTKQKIPVWVANFALANYGSGALMGVPACDERDFEFANLYHIPIKVITQSPQSLPHTKEEVLKNSGEWSDLSGSVAREQIIAYFEKENLGKRVINYRLQDWGVSRQRYWGAPIPMIHCKNCGIVPETQLPVTLPEDIVIDGEGNPLEKHASWKFAQCPKCHKDALRETDTMDTFIQSSWYFLRYTTPKNQRENQAFDQNYLKYFMPVDTYIGGIEHAILHLLYARFFTKALRDLGYLNLDEPFKQLITQGMVLKDGAKMSKSKGNVVSPKEILKKYGADAARLFILFAAPPAKELEWNDSALEGAHRFIKRLYDKANAITPTTSKPEFKEVSLNEAQKLGRKKVYEALKKSHEIFNKAESAYAFNTLIASCMEALNALNAQNNERILCEGYFVLLQILEPIIPHTAWELSERLFKRANFKPIAIDESALIEESMTLGLTINGKRRAELKVNINASKEEIIVLAKKELEKYLEKASVKKEIYVPNKLVNFVIA
;
A
#
# COMPACT_ATOMS: atom_id res chain seq x y z
N MET A 1 -26.37 16.94 -25.88
CA MET A 1 -26.16 16.86 -24.42
C MET A 1 -25.32 18.06 -23.98
N ASP A 2 -25.85 18.89 -23.07
CA ASP A 2 -25.14 20.01 -22.47
C ASP A 2 -24.56 19.58 -21.11
N PHE A 3 -23.43 18.89 -21.14
CA PHE A 3 -22.86 18.28 -19.93
C PHE A 3 -22.42 19.31 -18.90
N ILE A 4 -21.99 20.52 -19.31
CA ILE A 4 -21.53 21.57 -18.40
C ILE A 4 -22.66 21.97 -17.44
N ASN A 5 -23.85 22.24 -17.97
CA ASN A 5 -24.99 22.64 -17.15
C ASN A 5 -25.58 21.45 -16.37
N ILE A 6 -25.58 20.24 -16.95
CA ILE A 6 -26.06 19.02 -16.28
C ILE A 6 -25.19 18.69 -15.07
N GLU A 7 -23.87 18.68 -15.23
CA GLU A 7 -22.92 18.33 -14.17
C GLU A 7 -23.03 19.33 -13.02
N LYS A 8 -22.99 20.63 -13.31
CA LYS A 8 -23.15 21.69 -12.31
C LYS A 8 -24.48 21.59 -11.56
N LYS A 9 -25.60 21.39 -12.27
CA LYS A 9 -26.94 21.23 -11.69
C LYS A 9 -26.96 20.12 -10.62
N TRP A 10 -26.42 18.94 -10.94
CA TRP A 10 -26.47 17.80 -10.03
C TRP A 10 -25.47 17.89 -8.89
N GLN A 11 -24.28 18.44 -9.14
CA GLN A 11 -23.30 18.73 -8.09
C GLN A 11 -23.89 19.69 -7.04
N GLU A 12 -24.52 20.79 -7.48
CA GLU A 12 -25.22 21.71 -6.58
C GLU A 12 -26.39 21.05 -5.84
N PHE A 13 -27.17 20.20 -6.53
CA PHE A 13 -28.27 19.47 -5.92
C PHE A 13 -27.77 18.57 -4.79
N TRP A 14 -26.76 17.73 -5.03
CA TRP A 14 -26.25 16.80 -4.03
C TRP A 14 -25.68 17.52 -2.81
N TRP A 15 -25.00 18.64 -3.04
CA TRP A 15 -24.51 19.51 -1.99
C TRP A 15 -25.62 20.10 -1.12
N LYS A 16 -26.57 20.80 -1.75
CA LYS A 16 -27.69 21.46 -1.05
C LYS A 16 -28.52 20.47 -0.24
N ASN A 17 -28.64 19.23 -0.72
CA ASN A 17 -29.40 18.16 -0.08
C ASN A 17 -28.56 17.26 0.83
N LYS A 18 -27.28 17.57 1.07
CA LYS A 18 -26.37 16.76 1.90
C LYS A 18 -26.37 15.27 1.51
N SER A 19 -26.47 14.97 0.21
CA SER A 19 -26.75 13.62 -0.29
C SER A 19 -25.66 12.58 0.02
N PHE A 20 -24.47 13.04 0.42
CA PHE A 20 -23.30 12.20 0.65
C PHE A 20 -22.92 12.05 2.13
N GLU A 21 -23.62 12.76 3.01
CA GLU A 21 -23.37 12.67 4.44
C GLU A 21 -23.88 11.33 5.00
N PRO A 22 -23.08 10.67 5.87
CA PRO A 22 -23.58 9.50 6.59
C PRO A 22 -24.77 9.92 7.48
N LYS A 23 -25.71 8.99 7.68
CA LYS A 23 -26.86 9.20 8.56
C LYS A 23 -26.51 8.85 9.99
N ASP A 24 -27.17 9.52 10.93
CA ASP A 24 -27.11 9.21 12.37
C ASP A 24 -28.08 8.07 12.71
N ASP A 25 -28.04 6.98 11.92
CA ASP A 25 -28.83 5.77 12.10
C ASP A 25 -27.90 4.55 12.11
N PHE A 26 -27.67 4.02 13.31
CA PHE A 26 -26.78 2.90 13.57
C PHE A 26 -27.45 1.53 13.33
N ASN A 27 -28.72 1.49 12.92
CA ASN A 27 -29.42 0.23 12.58
C ASN A 27 -29.28 -0.13 11.09
N LEU A 28 -28.90 0.83 10.26
CA LEU A 28 -28.64 0.57 8.84
C LEU A 28 -27.37 -0.27 8.66
N PRO A 29 -27.31 -1.13 7.63
CA PRO A 29 -26.06 -1.78 7.28
C PRO A 29 -25.04 -0.72 6.84
N LYS A 30 -23.81 -0.79 7.37
CA LYS A 30 -22.76 0.22 7.15
C LYS A 30 -21.82 -0.15 6.02
N LYS A 31 -21.25 0.88 5.38
CA LYS A 31 -20.04 0.78 4.55
C LYS A 31 -19.12 1.94 4.82
N TYR A 32 -17.88 1.65 5.20
CA TYR A 32 -16.80 2.62 5.26
C TYR A 32 -15.87 2.38 4.07
N ILE A 33 -16.00 3.23 3.06
CA ILE A 33 -15.16 3.24 1.85
C ILE A 33 -14.18 4.39 1.98
N LEU A 34 -12.89 4.10 1.90
CA LEU A 34 -11.85 5.10 2.11
C LEU A 34 -10.74 4.97 1.07
N SER A 35 -10.39 6.10 0.48
CA SER A 35 -9.19 6.24 -0.34
C SER A 35 -8.07 6.89 0.47
N MET A 36 -6.81 6.52 0.20
CA MET A 36 -5.65 7.24 0.73
C MET A 36 -5.80 8.74 0.47
N LEU A 37 -5.79 9.52 1.55
CA LEU A 37 -5.89 10.97 1.48
C LEU A 37 -4.66 11.56 0.75
N PRO A 38 -4.82 12.63 -0.04
CA PRO A 38 -3.73 13.21 -0.80
C PRO A 38 -2.86 14.15 0.05
N TYR A 39 -1.63 14.34 -0.40
CA TYR A 39 -0.77 15.45 0.03
C TYR A 39 -1.14 16.73 -0.77
N PRO A 40 -1.48 17.86 -0.12
CA PRO A 40 -1.79 19.12 -0.77
C PRO A 40 -0.52 19.86 -1.21
N SER A 41 0.22 19.24 -2.15
CA SER A 41 1.50 19.72 -2.67
C SER A 41 1.39 20.31 -4.09
N GLY A 42 0.16 20.49 -4.59
CA GLY A 42 -0.17 21.05 -5.89
C GLY A 42 -1.47 20.47 -6.44
N GLU A 43 -1.80 20.80 -7.68
CA GLU A 43 -3.01 20.29 -8.38
C GLU A 43 -3.03 18.76 -8.50
N ILE A 44 -4.24 18.18 -8.59
CA ILE A 44 -4.42 16.73 -8.80
C ILE A 44 -4.09 16.34 -10.24
N HIS A 45 -3.95 15.04 -10.46
CA HIS A 45 -3.65 14.45 -11.77
C HIS A 45 -4.47 13.18 -11.98
N MET A 46 -4.45 12.60 -13.19
CA MET A 46 -5.29 11.43 -13.49
C MET A 46 -5.01 10.19 -12.61
N GLY A 47 -3.82 10.05 -12.03
CA GLY A 47 -3.59 9.08 -10.94
C GLY A 47 -4.46 9.27 -9.69
N HIS A 48 -4.67 10.52 -9.24
CA HIS A 48 -5.60 10.86 -8.15
C HIS A 48 -7.04 10.57 -8.57
N VAL A 49 -7.42 11.01 -9.79
CA VAL A 49 -8.75 10.77 -10.35
C VAL A 49 -9.05 9.28 -10.38
N ARG A 50 -8.08 8.43 -10.76
CA ARG A 50 -8.24 6.98 -10.74
C ARG A 50 -8.58 6.44 -9.36
N ASN A 51 -7.78 6.78 -8.37
CA ASN A 51 -7.95 6.35 -6.98
C ASN A 51 -9.35 6.73 -6.43
N TYR A 52 -9.73 8.00 -6.62
CA TYR A 52 -10.97 8.55 -6.06
C TYR A 52 -12.22 8.14 -6.84
N THR A 53 -12.12 7.92 -8.16
CA THR A 53 -13.25 7.40 -8.96
C THR A 53 -13.61 5.97 -8.55
N ILE A 54 -12.62 5.13 -8.23
CA ILE A 54 -12.85 3.77 -7.72
C ILE A 54 -13.63 3.82 -6.40
N GLY A 55 -13.16 4.62 -5.43
CA GLY A 55 -13.86 4.80 -4.15
C GLY A 55 -15.27 5.35 -4.32
N ASP A 56 -15.43 6.33 -5.21
CA ASP A 56 -16.72 6.95 -5.47
C ASP A 56 -17.75 5.99 -6.07
N ALA A 57 -17.34 5.14 -7.01
CA ALA A 57 -18.22 4.12 -7.59
C ALA A 57 -18.70 3.13 -6.52
N LEU A 58 -17.82 2.70 -5.62
CA LEU A 58 -18.22 1.83 -4.50
C LEU A 58 -19.20 2.54 -3.55
N ALA A 59 -18.88 3.77 -3.17
CA ALA A 59 -19.69 4.55 -2.23
C ALA A 59 -21.09 4.81 -2.78
N ARG A 60 -21.20 5.19 -4.07
CA ARG A 60 -22.49 5.42 -4.75
C ARG A 60 -23.32 4.15 -4.86
N TYR A 61 -22.72 3.03 -5.28
CA TYR A 61 -23.42 1.75 -5.37
C TYR A 61 -24.06 1.37 -4.03
N TYR A 62 -23.31 1.42 -2.93
CA TYR A 62 -23.83 1.03 -1.63
C TYR A 62 -24.88 2.01 -1.08
N ARG A 63 -24.75 3.32 -1.34
CA ARG A 63 -25.80 4.30 -1.00
C ARG A 63 -27.11 3.99 -1.74
N LEU A 64 -27.04 3.65 -3.02
CA LEU A 64 -28.20 3.28 -3.83
C LEU A 64 -28.86 1.97 -3.34
N HIS A 65 -28.11 1.12 -2.64
CA HIS A 65 -28.59 -0.11 -1.99
C HIS A 65 -28.87 0.07 -0.49
N HIS A 66 -29.17 1.30 -0.06
CA HIS A 66 -29.62 1.64 1.31
C HIS A 66 -28.63 1.36 2.44
N TYR A 67 -27.33 1.26 2.15
CA TYR A 67 -26.31 1.26 3.19
C TYR A 67 -26.08 2.67 3.74
N ASN A 68 -25.73 2.77 5.01
CA ASN A 68 -25.17 3.98 5.59
C ASN A 68 -23.67 4.05 5.23
N VAL A 69 -23.33 4.96 4.31
CA VAL A 69 -21.98 5.01 3.73
C VAL A 69 -21.18 6.17 4.30
N LEU A 70 -20.08 5.85 4.97
CA LEU A 70 -19.00 6.79 5.28
C LEU A 70 -17.98 6.76 4.13
N HIS A 71 -17.97 7.82 3.33
CA HIS A 71 -17.00 8.05 2.26
C HIS A 71 -16.37 9.44 2.48
N PRO A 72 -15.34 9.54 3.32
CA PRO A 72 -14.75 10.82 3.70
C PRO A 72 -13.58 11.19 2.77
N MET A 73 -13.17 12.44 2.85
CA MET A 73 -11.91 12.95 2.31
C MET A 73 -11.29 13.91 3.32
N GLY A 74 -10.01 14.17 3.17
CA GLY A 74 -9.22 15.08 3.98
C GLY A 74 -7.85 15.23 3.35
N PHE A 75 -6.91 15.86 4.04
CA PHE A 75 -5.63 16.23 3.44
C PHE A 75 -4.48 15.91 4.39
N ASP A 76 -3.49 15.17 3.91
CA ASP A 76 -2.25 14.93 4.66
C ASP A 76 -1.34 16.14 4.48
N SER A 77 -1.58 17.16 5.31
CA SER A 77 -1.21 18.53 5.05
C SER A 77 0.05 19.00 5.77
N PHE A 78 0.62 18.17 6.63
CA PHE A 78 1.97 18.35 7.17
C PHE A 78 3.03 17.63 6.33
N GLY A 79 4.30 17.86 6.68
CA GLY A 79 5.43 17.11 6.16
C GLY A 79 6.15 17.77 4.99
N MET A 80 7.20 17.06 4.58
CA MET A 80 8.20 17.55 3.62
C MET A 80 7.66 17.93 2.23
N PRO A 81 6.67 17.22 1.63
CA PRO A 81 6.18 17.58 0.30
C PRO A 81 5.61 19.00 0.23
N ALA A 82 4.83 19.41 1.23
CA ALA A 82 4.24 20.75 1.31
C ALA A 82 5.31 21.81 1.63
N GLU A 83 6.19 21.54 2.60
CA GLU A 83 7.28 22.47 2.99
C GLU A 83 8.22 22.78 1.82
N ASN A 84 8.71 21.76 1.12
CA ASN A 84 9.64 21.94 0.00
C ASN A 84 9.01 22.72 -1.16
N ALA A 85 7.73 22.46 -1.45
CA ALA A 85 7.01 23.17 -2.49
C ALA A 85 6.83 24.66 -2.11
N ALA A 86 6.45 24.93 -0.86
CA ALA A 86 6.30 26.29 -0.35
C ALA A 86 7.62 27.08 -0.40
N ILE A 87 8.74 26.48 0.03
CA ILE A 87 10.09 27.07 -0.07
C ILE A 87 10.44 27.41 -1.52
N LYS A 88 10.20 26.49 -2.46
CA LYS A 88 10.48 26.70 -3.90
C LYS A 88 9.70 27.89 -4.47
N HIS A 89 8.50 28.15 -3.97
CA HIS A 89 7.65 29.24 -4.42
C HIS A 89 7.81 30.53 -3.60
N GLY A 90 8.62 30.53 -2.54
CA GLY A 90 8.81 31.69 -1.65
C GLY A 90 7.55 32.04 -0.85
N ILE A 91 6.71 31.05 -0.54
CA ILE A 91 5.42 31.21 0.16
C ILE A 91 5.49 30.47 1.50
N HIS A 92 4.75 30.95 2.51
CA HIS A 92 4.63 30.26 3.79
C HIS A 92 3.96 28.88 3.62
N PRO A 93 4.48 27.79 4.21
CA PRO A 93 3.93 26.43 4.04
C PRO A 93 2.43 26.32 4.36
N LYS A 94 1.96 26.99 5.41
CA LYS A 94 0.53 27.09 5.72
C LYS A 94 -0.28 27.63 4.54
N THR A 95 0.07 28.80 4.02
CA THR A 95 -0.63 29.43 2.90
C THR A 95 -0.63 28.52 1.67
N TRP A 96 0.54 28.00 1.28
CA TRP A 96 0.66 27.07 0.16
C TRP A 96 -0.22 25.83 0.33
N THR A 97 -0.21 25.23 1.50
CA THR A 97 -1.02 24.04 1.82
C THR A 97 -2.51 24.33 1.68
N TYR A 98 -3.03 25.38 2.32
CA TYR A 98 -4.48 25.65 2.30
C TYR A 98 -4.98 26.15 0.93
N GLU A 99 -4.15 26.87 0.16
CA GLU A 99 -4.47 27.20 -1.24
C GLU A 99 -4.59 25.95 -2.12
N ASN A 100 -3.70 24.97 -1.92
CA ASN A 100 -3.78 23.69 -2.64
C ASN A 100 -4.97 22.85 -2.19
N ILE A 101 -5.30 22.83 -0.90
CA ILE A 101 -6.52 22.19 -0.39
C ILE A 101 -7.74 22.76 -1.12
N GLU A 102 -7.88 24.09 -1.18
CA GLU A 102 -9.00 24.74 -1.86
C GLU A 102 -9.06 24.39 -3.35
N ALA A 103 -7.91 24.39 -4.04
CA ALA A 103 -7.84 24.01 -5.45
C ALA A 103 -8.27 22.55 -5.69
N MET A 104 -7.79 21.62 -4.85
CA MET A 104 -8.12 20.20 -4.95
C MET A 104 -9.59 19.94 -4.63
N GLN A 105 -10.17 20.64 -3.64
CA GLN A 105 -11.61 20.57 -3.33
C GLN A 105 -12.45 20.95 -4.55
N LYS A 106 -12.15 22.07 -5.21
CA LYS A 106 -12.84 22.50 -6.44
C LYS A 106 -12.75 21.45 -7.55
N GLU A 107 -11.60 20.80 -7.69
CA GLU A 107 -11.41 19.72 -8.67
C GLU A 107 -12.20 18.45 -8.32
N PHE A 108 -12.26 18.07 -7.04
CA PHE A 108 -13.08 16.96 -6.57
C PHE A 108 -14.58 17.21 -6.76
N GLU A 109 -15.04 18.42 -6.47
CA GLU A 109 -16.42 18.86 -6.71
C GLU A 109 -16.75 18.83 -8.20
N ALA A 110 -15.86 19.34 -9.06
CA ALA A 110 -16.04 19.34 -10.51
C ALA A 110 -16.08 17.93 -11.11
N LEU A 111 -15.37 16.96 -10.52
CA LEU A 111 -15.44 15.54 -10.87
C LEU A 111 -16.70 14.83 -10.31
N GLY A 112 -17.47 15.51 -9.46
CA GLY A 112 -18.67 14.96 -8.83
C GLY A 112 -18.38 13.84 -7.84
N PHE A 113 -17.25 13.88 -7.14
CA PHE A 113 -16.98 12.89 -6.08
C PHE A 113 -17.91 13.09 -4.88
N SER A 114 -18.41 11.98 -4.35
CA SER A 114 -19.41 11.89 -3.30
C SER A 114 -18.80 11.81 -1.90
N PHE A 115 -17.84 12.69 -1.63
CA PHE A 115 -17.22 12.79 -0.32
C PHE A 115 -18.16 13.46 0.70
N SER A 116 -18.08 13.02 1.95
CA SER A 116 -18.75 13.68 3.07
C SER A 116 -17.97 14.95 3.45
N LYS A 117 -18.64 16.10 3.37
CA LYS A 117 -18.08 17.40 3.72
C LYS A 117 -17.95 17.57 5.23
N ASN A 118 -18.90 17.01 6.00
CA ASN A 118 -18.88 17.15 7.46
C ASN A 118 -17.83 16.25 8.13
N ARG A 119 -17.11 15.43 7.35
CA ARG A 119 -16.02 14.60 7.85
C ARG A 119 -14.65 15.08 7.39
N GLU A 120 -14.56 16.15 6.61
CA GLU A 120 -13.28 16.67 6.11
C GLU A 120 -12.43 17.33 7.20
N PHE A 121 -11.10 17.16 7.12
CA PHE A 121 -10.09 17.87 7.91
C PHE A 121 -8.75 17.91 7.15
N ALA A 122 -7.87 18.80 7.58
CA ALA A 122 -6.45 18.77 7.25
C ALA A 122 -5.66 18.25 8.47
N THR A 123 -4.65 17.40 8.28
CA THR A 123 -3.85 16.87 9.40
C THR A 123 -3.05 17.95 10.14
N SER A 124 -2.95 19.14 9.55
CA SER A 124 -2.38 20.35 10.14
C SER A 124 -3.36 21.22 10.91
N ASP A 125 -4.63 20.83 11.02
CA ASP A 125 -5.61 21.57 11.80
C ASP A 125 -5.32 21.41 13.31
N PRO A 126 -5.43 22.48 14.12
CA PRO A 126 -5.13 22.41 15.56
C PRO A 126 -5.94 21.35 16.33
N ASP A 127 -7.18 21.11 15.93
CA ASP A 127 -8.05 20.09 16.53
C ASP A 127 -7.67 18.66 16.12
N TYR A 128 -6.83 18.47 15.10
CA TYR A 128 -6.17 17.21 14.78
C TYR A 128 -4.88 17.07 15.59
N THR A 129 -4.03 18.10 15.55
CA THR A 129 -2.72 18.15 16.23
C THR A 129 -2.82 17.95 17.74
N LYS A 130 -3.88 18.44 18.37
CA LYS A 130 -4.15 18.24 19.80
C LYS A 130 -4.12 16.75 20.19
N PHE A 131 -4.77 15.89 19.40
CA PHE A 131 -4.93 14.48 19.80
C PHE A 131 -3.74 13.62 19.40
N GLU A 132 -3.05 13.89 18.30
CA GLU A 132 -1.79 13.19 18.03
C GLU A 132 -0.71 13.54 19.06
N GLN A 133 -0.70 14.77 19.57
CA GLN A 133 0.15 15.14 20.69
C GLN A 133 -0.25 14.39 21.96
N GLN A 134 -1.54 14.26 22.24
CA GLN A 134 -2.03 13.44 23.36
C GLN A 134 -1.59 11.97 23.19
N PHE A 135 -1.77 11.37 22.01
CA PHE A 135 -1.33 10.01 21.75
C PHE A 135 0.18 9.84 21.92
N PHE A 136 0.98 10.83 21.49
CA PHE A 136 2.41 10.81 21.70
C PHE A 136 2.76 10.76 23.19
N ILE A 137 2.10 11.59 24.02
CA ILE A 137 2.28 11.58 25.47
C ILE A 137 1.89 10.23 26.07
N ASP A 138 0.73 9.69 25.70
CA ASP A 138 0.26 8.41 26.25
C ASP A 138 1.19 7.25 25.86
N LEU A 139 1.71 7.25 24.62
CA LEU A 139 2.69 6.27 24.15
C LEU A 139 4.05 6.44 24.85
N TRP A 140 4.45 7.67 25.17
CA TRP A 140 5.63 7.96 25.99
C TRP A 140 5.47 7.42 27.41
N GLU A 141 4.34 7.69 28.06
CA GLU A 141 4.05 7.21 29.42
C GLU A 141 3.93 5.69 29.49
N LYS A 142 3.41 5.04 28.43
CA LYS A 142 3.39 3.58 28.28
C LYS A 142 4.79 2.98 28.00
N GLY A 143 5.79 3.82 27.71
CA GLY A 143 7.16 3.39 27.38
C GLY A 143 7.31 2.84 25.96
N LEU A 144 6.35 3.11 25.07
CA LEU A 144 6.39 2.79 23.64
C LEU A 144 7.11 3.86 22.82
N ILE A 145 7.21 5.09 23.32
CA ILE A 145 8.14 6.10 22.79
C ILE A 145 9.35 6.21 23.71
N TYR A 146 10.53 6.31 23.11
CA TYR A 146 11.77 6.61 23.81
C TYR A 146 12.67 7.51 22.98
N ARG A 147 13.64 8.14 23.63
CA ARG A 147 14.63 9.02 22.98
C ARG A 147 16.02 8.41 23.10
N LYS A 148 16.76 8.33 21.99
CA LYS A 148 18.18 7.92 21.98
C LYS A 148 18.98 8.75 20.99
N LYS A 149 20.30 8.71 21.13
CA LYS A 149 21.20 9.21 20.09
C LYS A 149 21.25 8.24 18.91
N ALA A 150 21.32 8.77 17.71
CA ALA A 150 21.49 8.00 16.48
C ALA A 150 22.40 8.76 15.50
N MET A 151 23.16 8.00 14.70
CA MET A 151 23.91 8.52 13.57
C MET A 151 22.95 8.69 12.39
N LEU A 152 22.83 9.92 11.90
CA LEU A 152 21.93 10.28 10.81
C LEU A 152 22.71 10.92 9.66
N ASN A 153 22.24 10.68 8.43
CA ASN A 153 22.73 11.40 7.27
C ASN A 153 22.49 12.89 7.47
N TRP A 154 23.52 13.70 7.29
CA TRP A 154 23.49 15.14 7.51
C TRP A 154 24.18 15.84 6.35
N CYS A 155 23.51 16.82 5.76
CA CYS A 155 24.13 17.70 4.78
C CYS A 155 24.81 18.87 5.52
N PRO A 156 26.14 19.03 5.43
CA PRO A 156 26.83 20.14 6.09
C PRO A 156 26.51 21.49 5.45
N ASN A 157 26.19 21.53 4.15
CA ASN A 157 25.78 22.74 3.46
C ASN A 157 24.36 23.16 3.86
N ASP A 158 23.39 22.26 3.74
CA ASP A 158 21.98 22.55 4.03
C ASP A 158 21.68 22.55 5.54
N LYS A 159 22.65 22.15 6.37
CA LYS A 159 22.55 22.04 7.83
C LYS A 159 21.30 21.30 8.28
N THR A 160 20.98 20.17 7.64
CA THR A 160 19.80 19.35 7.99
C THR A 160 20.09 17.87 7.88
N VAL A 161 19.32 17.07 8.63
CA VAL A 161 19.23 15.63 8.41
C VAL A 161 18.61 15.36 7.04
N LEU A 162 19.11 14.31 6.39
CA LEU A 162 18.57 13.73 5.17
C LEU A 162 18.03 12.32 5.46
N ALA A 163 16.90 11.96 4.87
CA ALA A 163 16.49 10.56 4.83
C ALA A 163 17.44 9.75 3.92
N ASN A 164 17.47 8.42 4.04
CA ASN A 164 18.33 7.56 3.22
C ASN A 164 18.08 7.75 1.71
N GLU A 165 16.83 7.99 1.33
CA GLU A 165 16.38 8.21 -0.04
C GLU A 165 16.82 9.57 -0.61
N GLN A 166 17.23 10.50 0.25
CA GLN A 166 17.69 11.84 -0.10
C GLN A 166 19.21 11.94 -0.27
N VAL A 167 19.89 10.79 -0.12
CA VAL A 167 21.32 10.63 -0.37
C VAL A 167 21.49 9.87 -1.69
N ILE A 168 21.92 10.58 -2.72
CA ILE A 168 22.15 10.04 -4.06
C ILE A 168 23.67 10.01 -4.26
N ASP A 169 24.23 8.82 -4.46
CA ASP A 169 25.68 8.60 -4.62
C ASP A 169 26.53 9.30 -3.54
N GLY A 170 26.11 9.15 -2.28
CA GLY A 170 26.79 9.73 -1.12
C GLY A 170 26.61 11.25 -0.95
N ARG A 171 25.83 11.90 -1.83
CA ARG A 171 25.65 13.35 -1.88
C ARG A 171 24.22 13.77 -1.63
N CYS A 172 24.06 15.01 -1.16
CA CYS A 172 22.76 15.62 -0.96
C CYS A 172 22.07 15.80 -2.30
N TRP A 173 20.86 15.27 -2.43
CA TRP A 173 20.03 15.38 -3.65
C TRP A 173 19.70 16.82 -4.10
N ARG A 174 19.95 17.85 -3.28
CA ARG A 174 19.66 19.27 -3.60
C ARG A 174 20.87 20.07 -4.01
N CYS A 175 21.99 19.89 -3.32
CA CYS A 175 23.16 20.76 -3.41
C CYS A 175 24.44 20.00 -3.75
N ASP A 176 24.33 18.70 -4.03
CA ASP A 176 25.43 17.79 -4.38
C ASP A 176 26.58 17.76 -3.35
N THR A 177 26.36 18.32 -2.16
CA THR A 177 27.33 18.32 -1.07
C THR A 177 27.42 16.91 -0.48
N GLU A 178 28.64 16.47 -0.22
CA GLU A 178 28.91 15.19 0.43
C GLU A 178 28.19 15.11 1.78
N VAL A 179 27.47 14.00 1.98
CA VAL A 179 26.67 13.76 3.17
C VAL A 179 27.57 13.15 4.24
N ILE A 180 27.55 13.75 5.42
CA ILE A 180 28.27 13.23 6.59
C ILE A 180 27.30 12.53 7.54
N GLN A 181 27.83 11.70 8.43
CA GLN A 181 27.05 11.21 9.56
C GLN A 181 27.13 12.19 10.73
N LYS A 182 25.99 12.55 11.31
CA LYS A 182 25.91 13.38 12.52
C LYS A 182 25.12 12.66 13.59
N GLU A 183 25.67 12.66 14.80
CA GLU A 183 24.98 12.12 15.98
C GLU A 183 23.94 13.12 16.48
N LEU A 184 22.67 12.73 16.51
CA LEU A 184 21.55 13.53 17.00
C LEU A 184 20.62 12.70 17.88
N TYR A 185 19.97 13.34 18.85
CA TYR A 185 18.90 12.69 19.60
C TYR A 185 17.62 12.63 18.76
N GLN A 186 16.97 11.47 18.71
CA GLN A 186 15.71 11.24 18.03
C GLN A 186 14.73 10.49 18.93
N TYR A 187 13.43 10.70 18.71
CA TYR A 187 12.39 9.88 19.30
C TYR A 187 12.05 8.71 18.37
N TYR A 188 11.82 7.56 19.00
CA TYR A 188 11.52 6.30 18.36
C TYR A 188 10.26 5.69 18.96
N LEU A 189 9.40 5.17 18.08
CA LEU A 189 8.30 4.29 18.43
C LEU A 189 8.76 2.83 18.41
N LYS A 190 8.50 2.09 19.48
CA LYS A 190 8.81 0.66 19.64
C LYS A 190 7.86 -0.24 18.84
N ILE A 191 7.77 -0.03 17.53
CA ILE A 191 7.00 -0.90 16.62
C ILE A 191 7.51 -2.35 16.66
N THR A 192 8.78 -2.56 17.01
CA THR A 192 9.35 -3.91 17.16
C THR A 192 8.71 -4.72 18.29
N ASN A 193 8.15 -4.08 19.33
CA ASN A 193 7.36 -4.77 20.36
C ASN A 193 6.10 -5.45 19.78
N TYR A 194 5.63 -5.00 18.62
CA TYR A 194 4.47 -5.54 17.91
C TYR A 194 4.87 -6.38 16.70
N ALA A 195 6.16 -6.64 16.45
CA ALA A 195 6.63 -7.30 15.23
C ALA A 195 6.02 -8.69 15.03
N GLU A 196 5.90 -9.49 16.10
CA GLU A 196 5.29 -10.82 16.04
C GLU A 196 3.79 -10.75 15.73
N GLU A 197 3.07 -9.85 16.39
CA GLU A 197 1.63 -9.66 16.18
C GLU A 197 1.35 -9.14 14.76
N LEU A 198 2.11 -8.13 14.32
CA LEU A 198 2.02 -7.59 12.96
C LEU A 198 2.33 -8.65 11.89
N LEU A 199 3.22 -9.59 12.17
CA LEU A 199 3.56 -10.67 11.25
C LEU A 199 2.48 -11.74 11.21
N LYS A 200 2.04 -12.21 12.39
CA LYS A 200 1.03 -13.25 12.54
C LYS A 200 -0.29 -12.82 11.90
N ASP A 201 -0.71 -11.59 12.14
CA ASP A 201 -2.02 -11.13 11.68
C ASP A 201 -2.08 -10.91 10.15
N LEU A 202 -0.95 -10.98 9.43
CA LEU A 202 -0.98 -11.06 7.96
C LEU A 202 -1.78 -12.26 7.45
N GLU A 203 -1.82 -13.37 8.21
CA GLU A 203 -2.63 -14.56 7.88
C GLU A 203 -4.12 -14.23 7.87
N THR A 204 -4.58 -13.35 8.77
CA THR A 204 -5.99 -12.92 8.83
C THR A 204 -6.38 -12.00 7.66
N LEU A 205 -5.39 -11.42 6.98
CA LEU A 205 -5.56 -10.52 5.85
C LEU A 205 -5.45 -11.25 4.50
N GLU A 206 -5.15 -12.55 4.50
CA GLU A 206 -5.13 -13.37 3.30
C GLU A 206 -6.50 -13.33 2.59
N ASN A 207 -6.48 -13.33 1.25
CA ASN A 207 -7.66 -13.16 0.38
C ASN A 207 -8.32 -11.77 0.43
N HIS A 208 -7.98 -10.93 1.41
CA HIS A 208 -8.51 -9.57 1.56
C HIS A 208 -7.53 -8.49 1.14
N TRP A 209 -6.23 -8.78 1.25
CA TRP A 209 -5.14 -7.92 0.83
C TRP A 209 -4.37 -8.55 -0.33
N PRO A 210 -3.78 -7.75 -1.24
CA PRO A 210 -2.95 -8.28 -2.31
C PRO A 210 -1.76 -9.07 -1.76
N SER A 211 -1.52 -10.27 -2.29
CA SER A 211 -0.43 -11.15 -1.86
C SER A 211 0.95 -10.48 -1.96
N GLN A 212 1.12 -9.57 -2.91
CA GLN A 212 2.33 -8.76 -3.04
C GLN A 212 2.56 -7.86 -1.81
N VAL A 213 1.52 -7.20 -1.30
CA VAL A 213 1.61 -6.34 -0.10
C VAL A 213 1.94 -7.17 1.13
N LEU A 214 1.25 -8.31 1.31
CA LEU A 214 1.51 -9.24 2.42
C LEU A 214 2.96 -9.75 2.37
N THR A 215 3.45 -10.12 1.18
CA THR A 215 4.83 -10.56 0.98
C THR A 215 5.84 -9.45 1.30
N MET A 216 5.57 -8.22 0.84
CA MET A 216 6.42 -7.06 1.15
C MET A 216 6.49 -6.80 2.65
N GLN A 217 5.37 -6.84 3.37
CA GLN A 217 5.36 -6.67 4.83
C GLN A 217 6.04 -7.82 5.55
N LYS A 218 5.80 -9.08 5.17
CA LYS A 218 6.47 -10.26 5.74
C LYS A 218 7.99 -10.16 5.61
N ASN A 219 8.48 -9.79 4.43
CA ASN A 219 9.91 -9.61 4.16
C ASN A 219 10.49 -8.38 4.88
N TRP A 220 9.70 -7.32 5.05
CA TRP A 220 10.10 -6.11 5.76
C TRP A 220 10.22 -6.34 7.27
N ILE A 221 9.24 -7.03 7.86
CA ILE A 221 9.27 -7.46 9.26
C ILE A 221 10.44 -8.42 9.48
N GLY A 222 10.60 -9.39 8.55
CA GLY A 222 11.80 -10.20 8.43
C GLY A 222 12.14 -10.96 9.71
N LYS A 223 11.20 -11.77 10.20
CA LYS A 223 11.43 -12.65 11.36
C LYS A 223 12.46 -13.72 10.99
N SER A 224 13.46 -13.86 11.83
CA SER A 224 14.51 -14.87 11.75
C SER A 224 14.69 -15.51 13.12
N SER A 225 14.85 -16.83 13.14
CA SER A 225 15.23 -17.57 14.35
C SER A 225 16.65 -18.09 14.15
N GLY A 226 17.50 -17.94 15.16
CA GLY A 226 18.89 -18.33 15.08
C GLY A 226 19.51 -18.59 16.45
N LEU A 227 20.82 -18.84 16.44
CA LEU A 227 21.64 -19.03 17.62
C LEU A 227 22.40 -17.74 17.94
N GLN A 228 22.29 -17.26 19.17
CA GLN A 228 23.18 -16.27 19.75
C GLN A 228 24.15 -16.98 20.69
N PHE A 229 25.45 -16.78 20.49
CA PHE A 229 26.50 -17.37 21.32
C PHE A 229 27.75 -16.49 21.26
N GLY A 230 28.72 -16.72 22.13
CA GLY A 230 29.96 -15.95 22.13
C GLY A 230 31.22 -16.76 21.86
N PHE A 231 32.18 -16.09 21.24
CA PHE A 231 33.56 -16.57 21.10
C PHE A 231 34.42 -15.95 22.18
N LYS A 232 34.91 -16.76 23.11
CA LYS A 232 35.85 -16.28 24.15
C LYS A 232 37.12 -15.78 23.51
N ILE A 233 37.57 -14.60 23.87
CA ILE A 233 38.83 -14.04 23.39
C ILE A 233 39.98 -14.87 23.96
N ALA A 234 40.99 -15.17 23.14
CA ALA A 234 42.16 -15.92 23.60
C ALA A 234 42.87 -15.16 24.74
N ASP A 235 43.34 -15.87 25.77
CA ASP A 235 43.86 -15.27 27.00
C ASP A 235 44.99 -14.25 26.73
N GLU A 236 45.85 -14.54 25.76
CA GLU A 236 46.94 -13.66 25.33
C GLU A 236 46.45 -12.34 24.70
N CYS A 237 45.22 -12.30 24.17
CA CYS A 237 44.62 -11.14 23.51
C CYS A 237 43.77 -10.29 24.47
N LEU A 238 43.46 -10.75 25.70
CA LEU A 238 42.57 -10.04 26.63
C LEU A 238 43.05 -8.64 26.98
N LYS A 239 44.37 -8.45 27.14
CA LYS A 239 44.98 -7.13 27.37
C LYS A 239 44.71 -6.14 26.23
N ALA A 240 44.39 -6.65 25.04
CA ALA A 240 44.11 -5.86 23.86
C ALA A 240 42.63 -5.44 23.71
N CYS A 241 41.74 -5.92 24.58
CA CYS A 241 40.29 -5.87 24.35
C CYS A 241 39.49 -5.06 25.39
N ASN A 242 40.15 -4.21 26.20
CA ASN A 242 39.51 -3.28 27.14
C ASN A 242 38.46 -3.90 28.07
N GLY A 243 38.74 -5.08 28.63
CA GLY A 243 37.82 -5.79 29.52
C GLY A 243 36.72 -6.61 28.83
N ILE A 244 36.62 -6.55 27.49
CA ILE A 244 35.80 -7.46 26.71
C ILE A 244 36.47 -8.83 26.72
N GLN A 245 35.76 -9.85 27.18
CA GLN A 245 36.26 -11.23 27.29
C GLN A 245 35.68 -12.16 26.22
N GLU A 246 34.63 -11.74 25.54
CA GLU A 246 33.88 -12.55 24.60
C GLU A 246 33.30 -11.68 23.48
N ILE A 247 33.28 -12.23 22.26
CA ILE A 247 32.65 -11.63 21.09
C ILE A 247 31.36 -12.38 20.83
N GLU A 248 30.24 -11.80 21.23
CA GLU A 248 28.91 -12.33 20.94
C GLU A 248 28.62 -12.25 19.45
N VAL A 249 27.99 -13.26 18.87
CA VAL A 249 27.53 -13.30 17.47
C VAL A 249 26.11 -13.85 17.38
N PHE A 250 25.44 -13.59 16.26
CA PHE A 250 24.17 -14.20 15.91
C PHE A 250 24.23 -14.85 14.53
N THR A 251 23.63 -16.03 14.38
CA THR A 251 23.52 -16.73 13.08
C THR A 251 22.20 -17.47 12.92
N THR A 252 21.61 -17.40 11.73
CA THR A 252 20.47 -18.25 11.32
C THR A 252 20.92 -19.60 10.75
N ARG A 253 22.23 -19.78 10.57
CA ARG A 253 22.89 -20.95 9.98
C ARG A 253 23.78 -21.64 11.01
N ALA A 254 23.23 -21.94 12.19
CA ALA A 254 23.97 -22.62 13.26
C ALA A 254 24.48 -24.01 12.81
N ASP A 255 23.85 -24.63 11.82
CA ASP A 255 24.33 -25.82 11.11
C ASP A 255 25.75 -25.66 10.55
N THR A 256 26.16 -24.44 10.24
CA THR A 256 27.43 -24.16 9.58
C THR A 256 28.59 -23.84 10.53
N ILE A 257 28.38 -23.93 11.85
CA ILE A 257 29.34 -23.46 12.85
C ILE A 257 30.74 -24.08 12.72
N TYR A 258 30.86 -25.34 12.32
CA TYR A 258 32.17 -26.00 12.13
C TYR A 258 32.98 -25.43 10.97
N GLY A 259 32.36 -24.68 10.06
CA GLY A 259 32.99 -24.03 8.92
C GLY A 259 33.52 -22.63 9.23
N VAL A 260 33.39 -22.14 10.47
CA VAL A 260 33.87 -20.82 10.86
C VAL A 260 35.39 -20.74 10.76
N THR A 261 35.89 -19.77 10.01
CA THR A 261 37.35 -19.54 9.82
C THR A 261 37.82 -18.14 10.18
N TYR A 262 36.90 -17.20 10.40
CA TYR A 262 37.19 -15.86 10.93
C TYR A 262 35.96 -15.28 11.63
N ILE A 263 36.15 -14.20 12.41
CA ILE A 263 35.06 -13.41 13.00
C ILE A 263 35.14 -12.01 12.41
N ALA A 264 34.04 -11.51 11.86
CA ALA A 264 33.96 -10.15 11.33
C ALA A 264 33.20 -9.26 12.33
N ILE A 265 33.77 -8.10 12.67
CA ILE A 265 33.13 -7.13 13.56
C ILE A 265 32.95 -5.79 12.85
N ALA A 266 31.87 -5.11 13.19
CA ALA A 266 31.57 -3.77 12.69
C ALA A 266 32.64 -2.78 13.16
N PRO A 267 32.98 -1.77 12.35
CA PRO A 267 33.98 -0.77 12.72
C PRO A 267 33.57 0.06 13.95
N GLU A 268 32.27 0.17 14.24
CA GLU A 268 31.72 0.82 15.44
C GLU A 268 31.74 -0.09 16.69
N HIS A 269 32.14 -1.36 16.58
CA HIS A 269 32.12 -2.29 17.71
C HIS A 269 33.09 -1.82 18.81
N PRO A 270 32.72 -1.84 20.11
CA PRO A 270 33.55 -1.30 21.21
C PRO A 270 34.98 -1.86 21.27
N LEU A 271 35.16 -3.11 20.84
CA LEU A 271 36.49 -3.74 20.74
C LEU A 271 37.42 -3.00 19.76
N VAL A 272 36.87 -2.45 18.66
CA VAL A 272 37.64 -1.74 17.64
C VAL A 272 38.21 -0.44 18.18
N GLU A 273 37.45 0.30 18.98
CA GLU A 273 37.88 1.59 19.56
C GLU A 273 39.21 1.47 20.33
N HIS A 274 39.42 0.33 20.99
CA HIS A 274 40.64 0.06 21.73
C HIS A 274 41.70 -0.67 20.89
N ALA A 275 41.29 -1.64 20.07
CA ALA A 275 42.20 -2.42 19.24
C ALA A 275 42.87 -1.60 18.11
N ILE A 276 42.20 -0.55 17.62
CA ILE A 276 42.72 0.33 16.55
C ILE A 276 44.04 1.03 16.92
N LYS A 277 44.36 1.14 18.21
CA LYS A 277 45.63 1.73 18.69
C LYS A 277 46.83 0.80 18.49
N ARG A 278 46.59 -0.48 18.21
CA ARG A 278 47.61 -1.54 18.11
C ARG A 278 47.83 -2.05 16.69
N VAL A 279 46.98 -1.67 15.74
CA VAL A 279 47.18 -1.96 14.31
C VAL A 279 48.15 -0.96 13.69
N SER A 280 48.58 -1.22 12.45
CA SER A 280 49.47 -0.29 11.73
C SER A 280 48.79 1.06 11.49
N GLN A 281 49.59 2.10 11.23
CA GLN A 281 49.05 3.44 10.94
C GLN A 281 48.21 3.44 9.65
N GLU A 282 48.53 2.56 8.70
CA GLU A 282 47.78 2.37 7.45
C GLU A 282 46.43 1.71 7.72
N ASP A 283 46.42 0.61 8.48
CA ASP A 283 45.21 -0.08 8.90
C ASP A 283 44.24 0.82 9.70
N SER A 284 44.80 1.65 10.60
CA SER A 284 44.03 2.64 11.36
C SER A 284 43.32 3.64 10.44
N LYS A 285 43.97 4.06 9.34
CA LYS A 285 43.35 4.93 8.32
C LYS A 285 42.22 4.20 7.59
N VAL A 286 42.41 2.92 7.24
CA VAL A 286 41.36 2.12 6.59
C VAL A 286 40.14 1.99 7.48
N ILE A 287 40.31 1.62 8.76
CA ILE A 287 39.18 1.51 9.71
C ILE A 287 38.44 2.85 9.84
N LYS A 288 39.16 3.97 9.96
CA LYS A 288 38.55 5.31 10.02
C LYS A 288 37.82 5.69 8.72
N ALA A 289 38.34 5.29 7.56
CA ALA A 289 37.66 5.49 6.29
C ALA A 289 36.34 4.70 6.23
N ILE A 290 36.34 3.44 6.69
CA ILE A 290 35.12 2.63 6.76
C ILE A 290 34.09 3.28 7.70
N LEU A 291 34.50 3.77 8.88
CA LEU A 291 33.62 4.47 9.81
C LEU A 291 32.90 5.66 9.17
N ASN A 292 33.57 6.39 8.29
CA ASN A 292 33.03 7.56 7.61
C ASN A 292 32.25 7.24 6.32
N THR A 293 32.19 5.96 5.94
CA THR A 293 31.46 5.49 4.75
C THR A 293 30.05 5.07 5.14
N THR A 294 29.04 5.43 4.33
CA THR A 294 27.65 5.07 4.61
C THR A 294 27.43 3.55 4.51
N GLN A 295 26.45 2.99 5.23
CA GLN A 295 26.16 1.55 5.18
C GLN A 295 25.89 1.03 3.75
N ARG A 296 25.29 1.88 2.90
CA ARG A 296 24.98 1.54 1.50
C ARG A 296 26.24 1.45 0.65
N GLU A 297 27.18 2.37 0.82
CA GLU A 297 28.47 2.37 0.10
C GLU A 297 29.38 1.24 0.57
N ARG A 298 29.30 0.84 1.85
CA ARG A 298 30.04 -0.32 2.37
C ARG A 298 29.70 -1.64 1.65
N ALA A 299 28.61 -1.70 0.90
CA ALA A 299 28.21 -2.89 0.13
C ALA A 299 28.94 -3.04 -1.23
N LEU A 300 29.62 -2.00 -1.73
CA LEU A 300 30.19 -1.97 -3.09
C LEU A 300 31.54 -2.68 -3.22
N GLU A 301 32.41 -2.53 -2.23
CA GLU A 301 33.76 -3.12 -2.24
C GLU A 301 34.05 -3.67 -0.84
N LYS A 302 34.51 -4.92 -0.73
CA LYS A 302 34.84 -5.52 0.56
C LYS A 302 36.15 -4.95 1.10
N LYS A 303 36.12 -4.36 2.29
CA LYS A 303 37.30 -3.84 3.00
C LYS A 303 37.34 -4.39 4.40
N GLY A 304 38.52 -4.80 4.83
CA GLY A 304 38.74 -5.23 6.20
C GLY A 304 40.18 -5.18 6.64
N VAL A 305 40.34 -5.26 7.95
CA VAL A 305 41.62 -5.15 8.66
C VAL A 305 41.67 -6.23 9.72
N PHE A 306 42.74 -7.01 9.74
CA PHE A 306 43.00 -7.97 10.81
C PHE A 306 43.43 -7.22 12.07
N LEU A 307 42.79 -7.50 13.21
CA LEU A 307 43.05 -6.77 14.45
C LEU A 307 44.24 -7.30 15.26
N GLY A 308 44.88 -8.39 14.82
CA GLY A 308 45.88 -9.08 15.64
C GLY A 308 45.27 -9.82 16.84
N ILE A 309 43.94 -9.99 16.85
CA ILE A 309 43.18 -10.61 17.95
C ILE A 309 42.64 -11.95 17.49
N TYR A 310 42.70 -12.93 18.39
CA TYR A 310 42.13 -14.25 18.18
C TYR A 310 41.06 -14.53 19.25
N ALA A 311 40.02 -15.26 18.84
CA ALA A 311 39.02 -15.83 19.73
C ALA A 311 38.98 -17.36 19.60
N ILE A 312 38.34 -18.04 20.53
CA ILE A 312 38.33 -19.50 20.64
C ILE A 312 36.98 -20.02 20.16
N HIS A 313 37.02 -20.92 19.17
CA HIS A 313 35.82 -21.58 18.67
C HIS A 313 35.18 -22.45 19.77
N PRO A 314 33.86 -22.30 20.06
CA PRO A 314 33.22 -22.96 21.21
C PRO A 314 33.24 -24.49 21.14
N LEU A 315 33.11 -25.06 19.94
CA LEU A 315 33.15 -26.52 19.73
C LEU A 315 34.55 -27.07 19.45
N THR A 316 35.24 -26.58 18.40
CA THR A 316 36.55 -27.11 17.98
C THR A 316 37.73 -26.68 18.84
N LYS A 317 37.55 -25.65 19.69
CA LYS A 317 38.60 -25.01 20.50
C LYS A 317 39.75 -24.38 19.71
N GLN A 318 39.61 -24.26 18.38
CA GLN A 318 40.61 -23.63 17.51
C GLN A 318 40.60 -22.11 17.66
N LYS A 319 41.76 -21.49 17.42
CA LYS A 319 41.91 -20.03 17.35
C LYS A 319 41.34 -19.50 16.04
N ILE A 320 40.48 -18.50 16.12
CA ILE A 320 39.79 -17.86 15.01
C ILE A 320 40.21 -16.38 14.97
N PRO A 321 40.75 -15.88 13.85
CA PRO A 321 41.18 -14.49 13.74
C PRO A 321 39.98 -13.52 13.70
N VAL A 322 40.12 -12.37 14.35
CA VAL A 322 39.11 -11.31 14.40
C VAL A 322 39.48 -10.18 13.45
N TRP A 323 38.54 -9.82 12.57
CA TRP A 323 38.68 -8.81 11.53
C TRP A 323 37.66 -7.71 11.70
N VAL A 324 38.06 -6.46 11.46
CA VAL A 324 37.10 -5.38 11.15
C VAL A 324 36.69 -5.55 9.71
N ALA A 325 35.40 -5.56 9.42
CA ALA A 325 34.89 -5.68 8.07
C ALA A 325 33.78 -4.65 7.81
N ASN A 326 33.80 -4.00 6.65
CA ASN A 326 32.85 -2.95 6.32
C ASN A 326 31.41 -3.44 6.13
N PHE A 327 31.22 -4.71 5.76
CA PHE A 327 29.88 -5.30 5.62
C PHE A 327 29.26 -5.78 6.95
N ALA A 328 30.02 -5.77 8.06
CA ALA A 328 29.48 -6.03 9.38
C ALA A 328 28.72 -4.79 9.88
N LEU A 329 27.49 -4.99 10.36
CA LEU A 329 26.58 -3.91 10.73
C LEU A 329 26.41 -3.83 12.25
N ALA A 330 26.76 -2.69 12.85
CA ALA A 330 26.67 -2.50 14.31
C ALA A 330 25.23 -2.61 14.86
N ASN A 331 24.23 -2.32 14.03
CA ASN A 331 22.80 -2.36 14.38
C ASN A 331 22.12 -3.71 14.09
N TYR A 332 22.88 -4.74 13.70
CA TYR A 332 22.35 -6.09 13.48
C TYR A 332 23.04 -7.10 14.40
N GLY A 333 22.25 -7.78 15.23
CA GLY A 333 22.78 -8.65 16.30
C GLY A 333 23.64 -7.86 17.29
N SER A 334 24.83 -8.36 17.58
CA SER A 334 25.84 -7.77 18.47
C SER A 334 26.83 -6.83 17.75
N GLY A 335 26.67 -6.62 16.44
CA GLY A 335 27.68 -5.97 15.61
C GLY A 335 28.87 -6.86 15.24
N ALA A 336 28.75 -8.17 15.45
CA ALA A 336 29.72 -9.18 15.05
C ALA A 336 29.05 -10.41 14.41
N LEU A 337 29.76 -11.04 13.48
CA LEU A 337 29.30 -12.21 12.74
C LEU A 337 30.39 -13.29 12.66
N MET A 338 29.95 -14.56 12.66
CA MET A 338 30.84 -15.69 12.40
C MET A 338 31.00 -15.85 10.88
N GLY A 339 32.24 -15.82 10.40
CA GLY A 339 32.53 -15.92 8.98
C GLY A 339 32.66 -17.38 8.54
N VAL A 340 31.79 -17.83 7.64
CA VAL A 340 31.76 -19.20 7.09
C VAL A 340 31.89 -19.15 5.56
N PRO A 341 33.12 -18.98 5.03
CA PRO A 341 33.35 -18.76 3.60
C PRO A 341 32.81 -19.84 2.68
N ALA A 342 32.73 -21.10 3.14
CA ALA A 342 32.20 -22.18 2.30
C ALA A 342 30.69 -22.08 2.07
N CYS A 343 29.94 -21.31 2.88
CA CYS A 343 28.48 -21.31 2.92
C CYS A 343 27.80 -19.93 2.83
N ASP A 344 28.55 -18.82 2.80
CA ASP A 344 28.04 -17.46 2.60
C ASP A 344 28.85 -16.74 1.51
N GLU A 345 28.14 -16.11 0.56
CA GLU A 345 28.75 -15.40 -0.58
C GLU A 345 29.66 -14.25 -0.15
N ARG A 346 29.24 -13.47 0.84
CA ARG A 346 30.00 -12.31 1.32
C ARG A 346 31.25 -12.76 2.04
N ASP A 347 31.13 -13.83 2.83
CA ASP A 347 32.27 -14.42 3.54
C ASP A 347 33.28 -15.03 2.57
N PHE A 348 32.81 -15.66 1.50
CA PHE A 348 33.65 -16.23 0.46
C PHE A 348 34.46 -15.18 -0.29
N GLU A 349 33.80 -14.10 -0.74
CA GLU A 349 34.46 -12.98 -1.39
C GLU A 349 35.54 -12.37 -0.48
N PHE A 350 35.19 -12.11 0.78
CA PHE A 350 36.12 -11.54 1.76
C PHE A 350 37.29 -12.49 2.05
N ALA A 351 37.03 -13.78 2.22
CA ALA A 351 38.06 -14.76 2.49
C ALA A 351 39.04 -14.92 1.31
N ASN A 352 38.55 -14.89 0.07
CA ASN A 352 39.42 -14.93 -1.10
C ASN A 352 40.29 -13.68 -1.21
N LEU A 353 39.72 -12.50 -0.97
CA LEU A 353 40.42 -11.22 -1.04
C LEU A 353 41.57 -11.13 -0.02
N TYR A 354 41.35 -11.65 1.18
CA TYR A 354 42.31 -11.59 2.28
C TYR A 354 43.04 -12.92 2.56
N HIS A 355 42.91 -13.90 1.65
CA HIS A 355 43.51 -15.23 1.77
C HIS A 355 43.21 -15.95 3.09
N ILE A 356 42.00 -15.80 3.61
CA ILE A 356 41.50 -16.48 4.81
C ILE A 356 41.15 -17.94 4.43
N PRO A 357 41.47 -18.93 5.29
CA PRO A 357 41.12 -20.33 5.01
C PRO A 357 39.63 -20.54 4.75
N ILE A 358 39.31 -21.44 3.82
CA ILE A 358 37.93 -21.84 3.49
C ILE A 358 37.76 -23.31 3.87
N LYS A 359 36.86 -23.59 4.82
CA LYS A 359 36.60 -24.94 5.32
C LYS A 359 35.26 -25.47 4.81
N VAL A 360 35.33 -26.50 3.96
CA VAL A 360 34.14 -27.14 3.39
C VAL A 360 33.50 -28.08 4.41
N ILE A 361 32.21 -27.86 4.65
CA ILE A 361 31.39 -28.62 5.62
C ILE A 361 30.10 -29.18 5.00
N THR A 362 29.99 -29.20 3.68
CA THR A 362 28.85 -29.75 2.93
C THR A 362 29.27 -30.90 2.03
N GLN A 363 28.31 -31.74 1.64
CA GLN A 363 28.57 -32.96 0.86
C GLN A 363 28.95 -32.68 -0.60
N SER A 364 28.41 -31.65 -1.26
CA SER A 364 28.68 -31.34 -2.67
C SER A 364 29.61 -30.13 -2.85
N PRO A 365 30.93 -30.30 -3.06
CA PRO A 365 31.86 -29.18 -3.26
C PRO A 365 31.84 -28.61 -4.69
N GLN A 366 30.79 -28.84 -5.48
CA GLN A 366 30.80 -28.61 -6.93
C GLN A 366 31.05 -27.14 -7.34
N SER A 367 30.76 -26.18 -6.46
CA SER A 367 31.19 -24.78 -6.56
C SER A 367 31.06 -24.09 -5.19
N LEU A 368 32.10 -23.40 -4.72
CA LEU A 368 32.03 -22.55 -3.54
C LEU A 368 31.74 -21.09 -3.95
N PRO A 369 30.97 -20.34 -3.14
CA PRO A 369 30.32 -20.75 -1.90
C PRO A 369 29.03 -21.54 -2.15
N HIS A 370 28.69 -22.46 -1.25
CA HIS A 370 27.47 -23.26 -1.31
C HIS A 370 26.44 -22.73 -0.30
N THR A 371 25.52 -21.90 -0.77
CA THR A 371 24.58 -21.17 0.09
C THR A 371 23.33 -21.96 0.50
N LYS A 372 23.00 -23.03 -0.23
CA LYS A 372 21.82 -23.86 0.04
C LYS A 372 22.05 -24.80 1.24
N GLU A 373 20.97 -25.18 1.90
CA GLU A 373 21.03 -26.21 2.96
C GLU A 373 21.28 -27.58 2.32
N GLU A 374 22.26 -28.33 2.83
CA GLU A 374 22.65 -29.67 2.39
C GLU A 374 22.96 -30.58 3.59
N VAL A 375 23.34 -31.82 3.31
CA VAL A 375 23.90 -32.73 4.31
C VAL A 375 25.29 -32.25 4.73
N LEU A 376 25.51 -32.20 6.05
CA LEU A 376 26.76 -31.73 6.63
C LEU A 376 27.87 -32.78 6.56
N LYS A 377 29.10 -32.32 6.39
CA LYS A 377 30.35 -33.07 6.53
C LYS A 377 31.29 -32.30 7.44
N ASN A 378 32.31 -32.97 7.98
CA ASN A 378 33.34 -32.34 8.83
C ASN A 378 32.77 -31.54 10.01
N SER A 379 31.61 -31.95 10.55
CA SER A 379 30.80 -31.19 11.52
C SER A 379 30.63 -31.93 12.84
N GLY A 380 31.65 -32.69 13.26
CA GLY A 380 31.62 -33.47 14.50
C GLY A 380 30.50 -34.51 14.50
N GLU A 381 29.76 -34.60 15.62
CA GLU A 381 28.64 -35.51 15.82
C GLU A 381 27.42 -35.23 14.92
N TRP A 382 27.36 -34.04 14.30
CA TRP A 382 26.30 -33.65 13.36
C TRP A 382 26.66 -33.89 11.89
N SER A 383 27.78 -34.56 11.62
CA SER A 383 28.10 -35.02 10.27
C SER A 383 27.01 -35.99 9.79
N ASP A 384 26.73 -35.99 8.49
CA ASP A 384 25.71 -36.82 7.82
C ASP A 384 24.25 -36.46 8.14
N LEU A 385 23.99 -35.39 8.90
CA LEU A 385 22.66 -34.83 9.09
C LEU A 385 22.34 -33.76 8.05
N SER A 386 21.05 -33.54 7.76
CA SER A 386 20.61 -32.38 6.97
C SER A 386 20.81 -31.08 7.76
N GLY A 387 21.11 -29.98 7.07
CA GLY A 387 21.32 -28.67 7.69
C GLY A 387 20.19 -28.23 8.61
N SER A 388 18.92 -28.48 8.25
CA SER A 388 17.77 -28.15 9.10
C SER A 388 17.74 -28.91 10.43
N VAL A 389 18.02 -30.23 10.41
CA VAL A 389 18.07 -31.07 11.61
C VAL A 389 19.30 -30.73 12.46
N ALA A 390 20.46 -30.57 11.83
CA ALA A 390 21.68 -30.20 12.50
C ALA A 390 21.57 -28.83 13.19
N ARG A 391 20.96 -27.83 12.54
CA ARG A 391 20.71 -26.50 13.12
C ARG A 391 19.92 -26.60 14.42
N GLU A 392 18.81 -27.35 14.43
CA GLU A 392 17.98 -27.50 15.63
C GLU A 392 18.73 -28.24 16.75
N GLN A 393 19.49 -29.29 16.42
CA GLN A 393 20.29 -30.03 17.41
C GLN A 393 21.44 -29.20 17.98
N ILE A 394 22.14 -28.43 17.15
CA ILE A 394 23.23 -27.54 17.59
C ILE A 394 22.68 -26.44 18.49
N ILE A 395 21.54 -25.82 18.14
CA ILE A 395 20.90 -24.82 19.00
C ILE A 395 20.56 -25.44 20.36
N ALA A 396 19.91 -26.61 20.38
CA ALA A 396 19.56 -27.30 21.62
C ALA A 396 20.80 -27.69 22.45
N TYR A 397 21.89 -28.10 21.80
CA TYR A 397 23.17 -28.39 22.45
C TYR A 397 23.76 -27.14 23.11
N PHE A 398 23.80 -26.00 22.40
CA PHE A 398 24.29 -24.74 22.95
C PHE A 398 23.48 -24.26 24.16
N GLU A 399 22.16 -24.41 24.11
CA GLU A 399 21.27 -24.09 25.22
C GLU A 399 21.53 -25.00 26.43
N LYS A 400 21.65 -26.31 26.20
CA LYS A 400 21.90 -27.31 27.24
C LYS A 400 23.25 -27.10 27.93
N GLU A 401 24.30 -26.82 27.16
CA GLU A 401 25.66 -26.61 27.68
C GLU A 401 25.93 -25.17 28.14
N ASN A 402 24.91 -24.31 28.11
CA ASN A 402 24.99 -22.89 28.47
C ASN A 402 26.10 -22.14 27.68
N LEU A 403 26.27 -22.50 26.41
CA LEU A 403 27.20 -21.88 25.46
C LEU A 403 26.53 -20.80 24.61
N GLY A 404 25.19 -20.77 24.57
CA GLY A 404 24.41 -19.83 23.81
C GLY A 404 22.91 -20.02 24.04
N LYS A 405 22.10 -19.25 23.33
CA LYS A 405 20.64 -19.28 23.42
C LYS A 405 19.98 -19.09 22.05
N ARG A 406 18.79 -19.65 21.86
CA ARG A 406 17.95 -19.32 20.70
C ARG A 406 17.48 -17.87 20.81
N VAL A 407 17.59 -17.14 19.71
CA VAL A 407 17.13 -15.75 19.61
C VAL A 407 16.28 -15.57 18.36
N ILE A 408 15.15 -14.88 18.55
CA ILE A 408 14.31 -14.41 17.46
C ILE A 408 14.72 -12.97 17.19
N ASN A 409 15.15 -12.71 15.95
CA ASN A 409 15.49 -11.38 15.48
C ASN A 409 14.54 -10.95 14.38
N TYR A 410 14.21 -9.66 14.35
CA TYR A 410 13.42 -9.04 13.29
C TYR A 410 14.30 -8.10 12.50
N ARG A 411 14.07 -8.04 11.18
CA ARG A 411 14.67 -7.01 10.32
C ARG A 411 14.06 -5.63 10.59
N LEU A 412 12.80 -5.60 11.02
CA LEU A 412 12.11 -4.38 11.41
C LEU A 412 12.89 -3.65 12.50
N GLN A 413 13.07 -2.34 12.32
CA GLN A 413 13.65 -1.45 13.32
C GLN A 413 12.56 -0.59 13.94
N ASP A 414 12.86 -0.04 15.12
CA ASP A 414 12.01 0.97 15.73
C ASP A 414 11.87 2.18 14.82
N TRP A 415 10.68 2.77 14.81
CA TRP A 415 10.33 3.83 13.89
C TRP A 415 10.79 5.19 14.43
N GLY A 416 11.76 5.81 13.76
CA GLY A 416 12.23 7.17 14.10
C GLY A 416 11.26 8.24 13.60
N VAL A 417 10.68 9.01 14.53
CA VAL A 417 9.52 9.90 14.26
C VAL A 417 9.84 11.39 14.35
N SER A 418 11.05 11.76 14.75
CA SER A 418 11.44 13.17 14.91
C SER A 418 12.02 13.74 13.62
N ARG A 419 11.69 15.00 13.31
CA ARG A 419 12.18 15.72 12.13
C ARG A 419 12.60 17.13 12.55
N GLN A 420 13.78 17.55 12.10
CA GLN A 420 14.33 18.88 12.33
C GLN A 420 13.79 19.84 11.26
N ARG A 421 12.47 19.97 11.21
CA ARG A 421 11.73 20.72 10.19
C ARG A 421 10.68 21.59 10.85
N TYR A 422 10.19 22.58 10.11
CA TYR A 422 9.15 23.48 10.63
C TYR A 422 7.76 22.91 10.38
N TRP A 423 7.47 22.46 9.15
CA TRP A 423 6.11 22.12 8.74
C TRP A 423 5.70 20.70 9.15
N GLY A 424 5.57 20.49 10.46
CA GLY A 424 5.07 19.27 11.07
C GLY A 424 4.47 19.55 12.44
N ALA A 425 3.80 18.56 13.01
CA ALA A 425 3.22 18.71 14.34
C ALA A 425 4.32 18.76 15.42
N PRO A 426 4.38 19.79 16.28
CA PRO A 426 5.40 19.86 17.33
C PRO A 426 5.35 18.65 18.26
N ILE A 427 6.51 18.08 18.60
CA ILE A 427 6.61 17.02 19.61
C ILE A 427 6.27 17.63 20.98
N PRO A 428 5.28 17.09 21.72
CA PRO A 428 4.73 17.72 22.93
C PRO A 428 5.56 17.41 24.19
N MET A 429 6.87 17.62 24.13
CA MET A 429 7.81 17.38 25.23
C MET A 429 8.55 18.67 25.62
N ILE A 430 8.93 18.77 26.89
CA ILE A 430 9.70 19.87 27.47
C ILE A 430 11.00 19.34 28.09
N HIS A 431 12.11 19.98 27.76
CA HIS A 431 13.43 19.76 28.33
C HIS A 431 13.64 20.68 29.54
N CYS A 432 13.61 20.10 30.74
CA CYS A 432 13.90 20.79 31.98
C CYS A 432 15.25 20.33 32.55
N LYS A 433 16.13 21.28 32.94
CA LYS A 433 17.43 20.97 33.56
C LYS A 433 17.30 20.18 34.87
N ASN A 434 16.19 20.31 35.59
CA ASN A 434 15.96 19.66 36.88
C ASN A 434 15.15 18.36 36.75
N CYS A 435 14.10 18.35 35.92
CA CYS A 435 13.17 17.23 35.83
C CYS A 435 13.43 16.28 34.65
N GLY A 436 14.40 16.59 33.80
CA GLY A 436 14.64 15.87 32.55
C GLY A 436 13.58 16.21 31.49
N ILE A 437 13.22 15.21 30.68
CA ILE A 437 12.21 15.34 29.63
C ILE A 437 10.84 15.04 30.23
N VAL A 438 9.91 15.99 30.13
CA VAL A 438 8.56 15.87 30.68
C VAL A 438 7.51 16.20 29.61
N PRO A 439 6.32 15.57 29.63
CA PRO A 439 5.23 15.92 28.74
C PRO A 439 4.78 17.38 28.89
N GLU A 440 4.34 18.00 27.80
CA GLU A 440 3.59 19.25 27.85
C GLU A 440 2.14 19.01 28.32
N THR A 441 1.60 19.96 29.06
CA THR A 441 0.23 19.96 29.61
C THR A 441 -0.72 20.90 28.86
N GLN A 442 -0.19 21.88 28.13
CA GLN A 442 -0.96 22.83 27.32
C GLN A 442 -1.01 22.39 25.86
N LEU A 443 -2.04 21.61 25.50
CA LEU A 443 -2.27 21.13 24.13
C LEU A 443 -3.43 21.87 23.45
N PRO A 444 -3.36 22.10 22.12
CA PRO A 444 -2.25 21.76 21.23
C PRO A 444 -1.08 22.74 21.34
N VAL A 445 0.14 22.23 21.22
CA VAL A 445 1.30 23.07 20.88
C VAL A 445 1.27 23.32 19.38
N THR A 446 0.98 24.55 18.96
CA THR A 446 0.89 24.93 17.54
C THR A 446 2.19 25.56 17.03
N LEU A 447 2.41 25.52 15.72
CA LEU A 447 3.52 26.21 15.07
C LEU A 447 3.36 27.73 15.13
N PRO A 448 4.45 28.49 15.29
CA PRO A 448 4.42 29.96 15.17
C PRO A 448 4.28 30.37 13.69
N GLU A 449 3.52 31.43 13.42
CA GLU A 449 3.38 31.97 12.05
C GLU A 449 4.51 32.93 11.68
N ASP A 450 5.12 33.59 12.68
CA ASP A 450 6.23 34.53 12.55
C ASP A 450 7.60 33.82 12.47
N ILE A 451 7.74 32.92 11.49
CA ILE A 451 8.96 32.12 11.29
C ILE A 451 9.70 32.46 9.99
N VAL A 452 11.03 32.38 10.02
CA VAL A 452 11.87 32.40 8.82
C VAL A 452 12.27 30.97 8.46
N ILE A 453 11.90 30.54 7.24
CA ILE A 453 12.21 29.20 6.71
C ILE A 453 13.20 29.39 5.56
N ASP A 454 14.48 29.48 5.91
CA ASP A 454 15.59 29.68 4.98
C ASP A 454 16.13 28.37 4.39
N GLY A 455 15.59 27.22 4.82
CA GLY A 455 16.04 25.89 4.42
C GLY A 455 17.27 25.40 5.19
N GLU A 456 17.77 26.15 6.17
CA GLU A 456 18.92 25.80 7.00
C GLU A 456 18.52 25.43 8.45
N GLY A 457 19.00 24.30 8.97
CA GLY A 457 18.82 23.94 10.37
C GLY A 457 17.38 23.58 10.75
N ASN A 458 17.12 23.56 12.07
CA ASN A 458 15.76 23.48 12.61
C ASN A 458 15.22 24.92 12.81
N PRO A 459 14.21 25.37 12.06
CA PRO A 459 13.70 26.74 12.19
C PRO A 459 13.13 27.05 13.59
N LEU A 460 12.47 26.07 14.23
CA LEU A 460 11.88 26.24 15.57
C LEU A 460 12.96 26.45 16.65
N GLU A 461 14.14 25.86 16.47
CA GLU A 461 15.29 26.07 17.37
C GLU A 461 15.81 27.51 17.30
N LYS A 462 15.75 28.14 16.13
CA LYS A 462 16.17 29.54 15.90
C LYS A 462 15.13 30.56 16.37
N HIS A 463 13.88 30.17 16.62
CA HIS A 463 12.81 31.10 16.98
C HIS A 463 13.10 31.80 18.33
N ALA A 464 12.89 33.11 18.37
CA ALA A 464 13.32 33.96 19.49
C ALA A 464 12.52 33.79 20.80
N SER A 465 11.34 33.17 20.74
CA SER A 465 10.36 33.15 21.84
C SER A 465 9.67 31.79 21.98
N TRP A 466 9.22 31.20 20.86
CA TRP A 466 8.37 30.00 20.85
C TRP A 466 8.93 28.81 21.66
N LYS A 467 10.24 28.56 21.59
CA LYS A 467 10.88 27.43 22.28
C LYS A 467 10.93 27.57 23.79
N PHE A 468 10.78 28.78 24.34
CA PHE A 468 10.85 29.00 25.78
C PHE A 468 9.51 28.62 26.43
N ALA A 469 9.57 27.81 27.48
CA ALA A 469 8.39 27.36 28.22
C ALA A 469 8.70 27.22 29.71
N GLN A 470 7.67 27.04 30.53
CA GLN A 470 7.82 26.69 31.94
C GLN A 470 7.68 25.18 32.12
N CYS A 471 8.54 24.56 32.93
CA CYS A 471 8.44 23.14 33.23
C CYS A 471 7.12 22.84 33.97
N PRO A 472 6.26 21.94 33.46
CA PRO A 472 4.99 21.64 34.10
C PRO A 472 5.13 20.94 35.46
N LYS A 473 6.31 20.37 35.78
CA LYS A 473 6.57 19.73 37.08
C LYS A 473 7.14 20.65 38.15
N CYS A 474 8.04 21.56 37.78
CA CYS A 474 8.77 22.40 38.76
C CYS A 474 8.64 23.90 38.53
N HIS A 475 7.91 24.33 37.50
CA HIS A 475 7.63 25.72 37.15
C HIS A 475 8.88 26.60 36.93
N LYS A 476 10.04 25.98 36.64
CA LYS A 476 11.26 26.67 36.24
C LYS A 476 11.35 26.77 34.71
N ASP A 477 12.15 27.71 34.25
CA ASP A 477 12.47 27.88 32.84
C ASP A 477 12.95 26.56 32.20
N ALA A 478 12.35 26.24 31.06
CA ALA A 478 12.58 25.04 30.30
C ALA A 478 12.47 25.35 28.80
N LEU A 479 12.80 24.36 27.97
CA LEU A 479 12.73 24.49 26.52
C LEU A 479 11.77 23.45 25.94
N ARG A 480 10.90 23.85 25.04
CA ARG A 480 10.11 22.92 24.22
C ARG A 480 11.03 22.07 23.36
N GLU A 481 10.62 20.84 23.08
CA GLU A 481 11.18 20.10 21.96
C GLU A 481 10.91 20.87 20.67
N THR A 482 11.95 21.08 19.88
CA THR A 482 11.87 21.86 18.64
C THR A 482 11.73 20.97 17.41
N ASP A 483 11.88 19.66 17.59
CA ASP A 483 11.59 18.70 16.53
C ASP A 483 10.08 18.52 16.35
N THR A 484 9.68 18.29 15.11
CA THR A 484 8.30 17.96 14.73
C THR A 484 8.16 16.45 14.47
N MET A 485 6.93 15.96 14.57
CA MET A 485 6.58 14.60 14.19
C MET A 485 6.60 14.42 12.67
N ASP A 486 7.08 13.26 12.23
CA ASP A 486 7.02 12.81 10.84
C ASP A 486 5.58 12.63 10.36
N THR A 487 5.31 12.97 9.09
CA THR A 487 3.98 12.94 8.46
C THR A 487 3.25 11.60 8.57
N PHE A 488 3.99 10.49 8.67
CA PHE A 488 3.38 9.17 8.82
C PHE A 488 2.71 8.99 10.19
N ILE A 489 3.02 9.82 11.20
CA ILE A 489 2.27 9.83 12.47
C ILE A 489 0.82 10.24 12.20
N GLN A 490 0.63 11.37 11.52
CA GLN A 490 -0.68 11.89 11.14
C GLN A 490 -1.43 10.83 10.31
N SER A 491 -0.79 10.28 9.29
CA SER A 491 -1.42 9.32 8.38
C SER A 491 -1.69 7.95 9.02
N SER A 492 -1.14 7.65 10.20
CA SER A 492 -1.33 6.33 10.84
C SER A 492 -2.66 6.14 11.57
N TRP A 493 -3.47 7.19 11.73
CA TRP A 493 -4.72 7.12 12.49
C TRP A 493 -5.89 7.95 11.93
N TYR A 494 -5.68 8.72 10.87
CA TYR A 494 -6.68 9.61 10.26
C TYR A 494 -8.01 8.91 9.90
N PHE A 495 -7.95 7.62 9.51
CA PHE A 495 -9.12 6.80 9.20
C PHE A 495 -10.03 6.58 10.42
N LEU A 496 -9.48 6.59 11.64
CA LEU A 496 -10.26 6.58 12.87
C LEU A 496 -10.92 7.95 13.07
N ARG A 497 -10.18 9.04 12.82
CA ARG A 497 -10.63 10.42 13.03
C ARG A 497 -11.86 10.80 12.20
N TYR A 498 -11.96 10.29 10.96
CA TYR A 498 -13.16 10.51 10.13
C TYR A 498 -14.46 10.00 10.76
N THR A 499 -14.40 9.01 11.64
CA THR A 499 -15.59 8.54 12.36
C THR A 499 -16.14 9.58 13.34
N THR A 500 -15.36 10.59 13.71
CA THR A 500 -15.81 11.66 14.62
C THR A 500 -16.42 12.83 13.84
N PRO A 501 -17.70 13.18 14.12
CA PRO A 501 -18.36 14.33 13.51
C PRO A 501 -17.62 15.64 13.79
N LYS A 502 -17.60 16.57 12.81
CA LYS A 502 -16.86 17.84 12.92
C LYS A 502 -17.14 18.62 14.21
N ASN A 503 -18.40 18.70 14.65
CA ASN A 503 -18.80 19.44 15.87
C ASN A 503 -18.31 18.82 17.18
N GLN A 504 -17.79 17.60 17.17
CA GLN A 504 -17.27 16.92 18.35
C GLN A 504 -15.74 16.89 18.40
N ARG A 505 -15.07 17.29 17.31
CA ARG A 505 -13.63 17.10 17.13
C ARG A 505 -12.78 17.86 18.13
N GLU A 506 -13.19 19.06 18.55
CA GLU A 506 -12.42 19.86 19.50
C GLU A 506 -12.27 19.17 20.88
N ASN A 507 -13.26 18.36 21.26
CA ASN A 507 -13.41 17.82 22.61
C ASN A 507 -12.96 16.36 22.75
N GLN A 508 -13.02 15.57 21.69
CA GLN A 508 -12.67 14.14 21.74
C GLN A 508 -11.95 13.71 20.46
N ALA A 509 -11.00 12.77 20.58
CA ALA A 509 -10.31 12.19 19.44
C ALA A 509 -11.23 11.30 18.60
N PHE A 510 -12.02 10.47 19.29
CA PHE A 510 -12.92 9.48 18.71
C PHE A 510 -14.27 9.53 19.42
N ASP A 511 -15.36 9.65 18.65
CA ASP A 511 -16.68 9.31 19.16
C ASP A 511 -16.85 7.79 19.17
N GLN A 512 -17.07 7.20 20.35
CA GLN A 512 -17.07 5.75 20.53
C GLN A 512 -18.25 5.06 19.81
N ASN A 513 -19.39 5.72 19.64
CA ASN A 513 -20.54 5.14 18.93
C ASN A 513 -20.26 5.04 17.44
N TYR A 514 -19.79 6.15 16.83
CA TYR A 514 -19.42 6.14 15.42
C TYR A 514 -18.21 5.25 15.14
N LEU A 515 -17.22 5.25 16.03
CA LEU A 515 -16.03 4.43 15.88
C LEU A 515 -16.41 2.94 15.85
N LYS A 516 -17.19 2.48 16.83
CA LYS A 516 -17.67 1.08 16.91
C LYS A 516 -18.54 0.70 15.72
N TYR A 517 -19.37 1.63 15.23
CA TYR A 517 -20.26 1.36 14.11
C TYR A 517 -19.53 1.28 12.77
N PHE A 518 -18.66 2.25 12.47
CA PHE A 518 -18.02 2.35 11.16
C PHE A 518 -16.75 1.51 11.01
N MET A 519 -15.98 1.28 12.08
CA MET A 519 -14.74 0.50 11.99
C MET A 519 -14.99 -1.01 12.02
N PRO A 520 -14.11 -1.82 11.39
CA PRO A 520 -12.99 -1.43 10.54
C PRO A 520 -13.43 -0.78 9.22
N VAL A 521 -12.51 -0.13 8.52
CA VAL A 521 -12.74 0.34 7.14
C VAL A 521 -13.06 -0.87 6.27
N ASP A 522 -14.21 -0.87 5.58
CA ASP A 522 -14.64 -2.01 4.77
C ASP A 522 -13.82 -2.15 3.48
N THR A 523 -13.42 -1.04 2.88
CA THR A 523 -12.58 -1.03 1.67
C THR A 523 -11.65 0.16 1.70
N TYR A 524 -10.34 -0.14 1.72
CA TYR A 524 -9.27 0.83 1.67
C TYR A 524 -8.60 0.80 0.30
N ILE A 525 -8.47 1.96 -0.35
CA ILE A 525 -7.99 2.08 -1.73
C ILE A 525 -6.76 2.97 -1.75
N GLY A 526 -5.66 2.50 -2.34
CA GLY A 526 -4.42 3.26 -2.34
C GLY A 526 -3.30 2.68 -3.17
N GLY A 527 -2.18 3.40 -3.21
CA GLY A 527 -1.00 2.96 -3.97
C GLY A 527 -0.22 1.85 -3.27
N ILE A 528 0.35 0.92 -4.06
CA ILE A 528 1.21 -0.15 -3.55
C ILE A 528 2.53 0.37 -2.96
N GLU A 529 2.95 1.58 -3.34
CA GLU A 529 4.12 2.28 -2.78
C GLU A 529 4.06 2.43 -1.25
N HIS A 530 2.86 2.36 -0.66
CA HIS A 530 2.64 2.50 0.77
C HIS A 530 2.63 1.17 1.53
N ALA A 531 2.94 0.04 0.89
CA ALA A 531 2.88 -1.32 1.47
C ALA A 531 3.67 -1.48 2.77
N ILE A 532 4.90 -0.94 2.84
CA ILE A 532 5.81 -1.08 4.00
C ILE A 532 5.92 0.19 4.84
N LEU A 533 5.29 1.28 4.40
CA LEU A 533 5.26 2.57 5.08
C LEU A 533 3.90 2.73 5.78
N HIS A 534 3.05 3.63 5.28
CA HIS A 534 1.71 3.91 5.80
C HIS A 534 0.90 2.66 6.15
N LEU A 535 0.86 1.63 5.31
CA LEU A 535 0.05 0.43 5.59
C LEU A 535 0.59 -0.37 6.78
N LEU A 536 1.90 -0.36 7.03
CA LEU A 536 2.48 -1.00 8.21
C LEU A 536 2.26 -0.13 9.46
N TYR A 537 2.48 1.18 9.34
CA TYR A 537 2.31 2.12 10.44
C TYR A 537 0.86 2.23 10.90
N ALA A 538 -0.11 2.25 9.99
CA ALA A 538 -1.54 2.24 10.33
C ALA A 538 -1.95 1.00 11.14
N ARG A 539 -1.43 -0.18 10.78
CA ARG A 539 -1.67 -1.43 11.53
C ARG A 539 -1.07 -1.35 12.93
N PHE A 540 0.19 -0.94 13.02
CA PHE A 540 0.88 -0.74 14.30
C PHE A 540 0.14 0.26 15.19
N PHE A 541 -0.21 1.43 14.67
CA PHE A 541 -0.84 2.49 15.45
C PHE A 541 -2.25 2.11 15.90
N THR A 542 -2.98 1.33 15.09
CA THR A 542 -4.27 0.74 15.51
C THR A 542 -4.10 -0.14 16.74
N LYS A 543 -3.10 -1.04 16.73
CA LYS A 543 -2.78 -1.94 17.86
C LYS A 543 -2.27 -1.17 19.08
N ALA A 544 -1.44 -0.15 18.87
CA ALA A 544 -0.94 0.69 19.95
C ALA A 544 -2.09 1.48 20.63
N LEU A 545 -3.00 2.05 19.83
CA LEU A 545 -4.19 2.74 20.35
C LEU A 545 -5.18 1.77 21.02
N ARG A 546 -5.31 0.53 20.54
CA ARG A 546 -6.06 -0.54 21.20
C ARG A 546 -5.51 -0.80 22.60
N ASP A 547 -4.19 -0.95 22.73
CA ASP A 547 -3.55 -1.27 24.00
C ASP A 547 -3.51 -0.09 24.99
N LEU A 548 -3.70 1.14 24.48
CA LEU A 548 -3.97 2.33 25.27
C LEU A 548 -5.46 2.47 25.68
N GLY A 549 -6.36 1.64 25.13
CA GLY A 549 -7.78 1.64 25.46
C GLY A 549 -8.64 2.61 24.65
N TYR A 550 -8.11 3.21 23.58
CA TYR A 550 -8.86 4.15 22.73
C TYR A 550 -9.90 3.46 21.84
N LEU A 551 -9.68 2.18 21.52
CA LEU A 551 -10.46 1.42 20.57
C LEU A 551 -10.34 -0.09 20.83
N ASN A 552 -11.22 -0.89 20.23
CA ASN A 552 -11.18 -2.36 20.32
C ASN A 552 -11.14 -2.97 18.91
N LEU A 553 -9.99 -2.82 18.24
CA LEU A 553 -9.76 -3.28 16.86
C LEU A 553 -8.30 -3.72 16.69
N ASP A 554 -8.10 -4.83 15.98
CA ASP A 554 -6.76 -5.37 15.73
C ASP A 554 -6.19 -4.94 14.38
N GLU A 555 -7.05 -4.78 13.36
CA GLU A 555 -6.67 -4.43 11.99
C GLU A 555 -7.60 -3.33 11.43
N PRO A 556 -7.04 -2.23 10.86
CA PRO A 556 -7.84 -1.08 10.45
C PRO A 556 -8.61 -1.27 9.15
N PHE A 557 -8.12 -2.12 8.24
CA PHE A 557 -8.63 -2.24 6.87
C PHE A 557 -9.05 -3.68 6.57
N LYS A 558 -10.36 -3.91 6.42
CA LYS A 558 -10.91 -5.23 6.13
C LYS A 558 -10.55 -5.71 4.71
N GLN A 559 -10.57 -4.82 3.72
CA GLN A 559 -10.19 -5.11 2.34
C GLN A 559 -9.24 -4.02 1.84
N LEU A 560 -8.17 -4.41 1.14
CA LEU A 560 -7.24 -3.49 0.50
C LEU A 560 -7.30 -3.63 -1.03
N ILE A 561 -7.49 -2.52 -1.72
CA ILE A 561 -7.34 -2.41 -3.17
C ILE A 561 -6.12 -1.55 -3.45
N THR A 562 -5.08 -2.18 -4.01
CA THR A 562 -3.93 -1.42 -4.52
C THR A 562 -4.18 -1.04 -5.98
N GLN A 563 -4.54 0.20 -6.28
CA GLN A 563 -4.75 0.56 -7.70
C GLN A 563 -3.43 0.51 -8.48
N GLY A 564 -3.52 0.05 -9.73
CA GLY A 564 -2.39 0.14 -10.64
C GLY A 564 -2.08 1.59 -10.99
N MET A 565 -0.82 1.84 -11.36
CA MET A 565 -0.37 3.17 -11.73
C MET A 565 -1.01 3.62 -13.05
N VAL A 566 -1.22 4.93 -13.17
CA VAL A 566 -1.55 5.56 -14.46
C VAL A 566 -0.23 5.87 -15.16
N LEU A 567 -0.05 5.30 -16.34
CA LEU A 567 1.13 5.43 -17.16
C LEU A 567 0.82 6.34 -18.37
N LYS A 568 1.85 7.04 -18.84
CA LYS A 568 1.84 7.75 -20.12
C LYS A 568 3.18 7.49 -20.80
N ASP A 569 3.12 6.96 -22.01
CA ASP A 569 4.29 6.55 -22.81
C ASP A 569 5.14 5.51 -22.05
N GLY A 570 4.48 4.56 -21.37
CA GLY A 570 5.13 3.50 -20.59
C GLY A 570 5.77 3.96 -19.27
N ALA A 571 5.65 5.24 -18.90
CA ALA A 571 6.18 5.79 -17.66
C ALA A 571 5.07 6.19 -16.69
N LYS A 572 5.24 5.92 -15.38
CA LYS A 572 4.34 6.43 -14.33
C LYS A 572 4.16 7.94 -14.48
N MET A 573 2.92 8.39 -14.42
CA MET A 573 2.57 9.81 -14.45
C MET A 573 3.11 10.50 -13.19
N SER A 574 3.98 11.49 -13.35
CA SER A 574 4.50 12.30 -12.24
C SER A 574 4.87 13.72 -12.68
N LYS A 575 4.72 14.69 -11.77
CA LYS A 575 5.11 16.09 -12.02
C LYS A 575 6.59 16.20 -12.39
N SER A 576 7.45 15.41 -11.73
CA SER A 576 8.90 15.36 -11.99
C SER A 576 9.26 14.90 -13.42
N LYS A 577 8.41 14.09 -14.06
CA LYS A 577 8.64 13.60 -15.43
C LYS A 577 7.97 14.46 -16.50
N GLY A 578 7.19 15.48 -16.12
CA GLY A 578 6.47 16.34 -17.06
C GLY A 578 5.38 15.64 -17.89
N ASN A 579 5.03 14.39 -17.58
CA ASN A 579 4.06 13.58 -18.33
C ASN A 579 2.65 13.61 -17.71
N VAL A 580 2.37 14.59 -16.84
CA VAL A 580 1.08 14.72 -16.15
C VAL A 580 -0.02 15.15 -17.12
N VAL A 581 -1.17 14.48 -17.03
CA VAL A 581 -2.41 14.93 -17.67
C VAL A 581 -3.28 15.60 -16.61
N SER A 582 -3.65 16.85 -16.87
CA SER A 582 -4.51 17.63 -15.98
C SER A 582 -5.98 17.24 -16.17
N PRO A 583 -6.74 16.99 -15.09
CA PRO A 583 -8.17 16.76 -15.20
C PRO A 583 -8.93 17.99 -15.69
N LYS A 584 -8.43 19.22 -15.48
CA LYS A 584 -9.12 20.46 -15.89
C LYS A 584 -9.39 20.50 -17.40
N GLU A 585 -8.42 20.09 -18.20
CA GLU A 585 -8.53 20.06 -19.66
C GLU A 585 -9.58 19.04 -20.12
N ILE A 586 -9.61 17.88 -19.46
CA ILE A 586 -10.57 16.80 -19.73
C ILE A 586 -11.98 17.25 -19.35
N LEU A 587 -12.16 17.83 -18.16
CA LEU A 587 -13.44 18.34 -17.69
C LEU A 587 -14.02 19.37 -18.66
N LYS A 588 -13.19 20.32 -19.13
CA LYS A 588 -13.60 21.34 -20.10
C LYS A 588 -14.03 20.74 -21.45
N LYS A 589 -13.34 19.70 -21.93
CA LYS A 589 -13.57 19.13 -23.27
C LYS A 589 -14.65 18.05 -23.30
N TYR A 590 -14.71 17.20 -22.28
CA TYR A 590 -15.52 15.97 -22.30
C TYR A 590 -16.48 15.79 -21.13
N GLY A 591 -16.31 16.56 -20.04
CA GLY A 591 -17.07 16.44 -18.79
C GLY A 591 -16.52 15.41 -17.81
N ALA A 592 -17.00 15.48 -16.57
CA ALA A 592 -16.66 14.59 -15.47
C ALA A 592 -17.05 13.12 -15.74
N ASP A 593 -18.24 12.89 -16.29
CA ASP A 593 -18.72 11.52 -16.53
C ASP A 593 -17.82 10.78 -17.55
N ALA A 594 -17.35 11.48 -18.59
CA ALA A 594 -16.45 10.88 -19.57
C ALA A 594 -15.10 10.51 -18.94
N ALA A 595 -14.54 11.38 -18.09
CA ALA A 595 -13.30 11.11 -17.37
C ALA A 595 -13.43 9.88 -16.47
N ARG A 596 -14.50 9.81 -15.68
CA ARG A 596 -14.78 8.70 -14.75
C ARG A 596 -15.00 7.38 -15.48
N LEU A 597 -15.83 7.40 -16.52
CA LEU A 597 -16.12 6.24 -17.34
C LEU A 597 -14.84 5.69 -17.98
N PHE A 598 -14.01 6.56 -18.56
CA PHE A 598 -12.72 6.17 -19.14
C PHE A 598 -11.83 5.48 -18.11
N ILE A 599 -11.66 6.10 -16.94
CA ILE A 599 -10.81 5.58 -15.86
C ILE A 599 -11.25 4.18 -15.40
N LEU A 600 -12.55 3.95 -15.25
CA LEU A 600 -13.10 2.67 -14.82
C LEU A 600 -13.13 1.63 -15.95
N PHE A 601 -13.15 2.06 -17.21
CA PHE A 601 -13.20 1.19 -18.38
C PHE A 601 -11.82 0.74 -18.87
N ALA A 602 -10.82 1.62 -18.80
CA ALA A 602 -9.52 1.39 -19.44
C ALA A 602 -8.76 0.18 -18.87
N ALA A 603 -8.83 -0.04 -17.55
CA ALA A 603 -8.20 -1.19 -16.91
C ALA A 603 -8.90 -1.55 -15.59
N PRO A 604 -8.89 -2.84 -15.18
CA PRO A 604 -9.27 -3.23 -13.83
C PRO A 604 -8.50 -2.44 -12.77
N PRO A 605 -9.09 -2.14 -11.60
CA PRO A 605 -8.48 -1.32 -10.54
C PRO A 605 -7.03 -1.68 -10.23
N ALA A 606 -6.73 -2.97 -10.03
CA ALA A 606 -5.40 -3.45 -9.64
C ALA A 606 -4.35 -3.44 -10.77
N LYS A 607 -4.76 -3.29 -12.04
CA LYS A 607 -3.84 -3.30 -13.19
C LYS A 607 -3.41 -1.89 -13.55
N GLU A 608 -2.22 -1.76 -14.11
CA GLU A 608 -1.76 -0.48 -14.69
C GLU A 608 -2.70 -0.01 -15.79
N LEU A 609 -2.84 1.31 -15.93
CA LEU A 609 -3.65 1.96 -16.95
C LEU A 609 -2.72 2.79 -17.82
N GLU A 610 -2.57 2.41 -19.09
CA GLU A 610 -1.90 3.23 -20.08
C GLU A 610 -2.85 4.32 -20.57
N TRP A 611 -2.41 5.57 -20.51
CA TRP A 611 -3.21 6.72 -20.94
C TRP A 611 -3.47 6.65 -22.45
N ASN A 612 -4.73 6.86 -22.85
CA ASN A 612 -5.14 6.84 -24.26
C ASN A 612 -6.29 7.83 -24.50
N ASP A 613 -5.98 8.92 -25.21
CA ASP A 613 -6.96 9.97 -25.53
C ASP A 613 -8.12 9.45 -26.43
N SER A 614 -7.85 8.47 -27.30
CA SER A 614 -8.88 7.88 -28.18
C SER A 614 -9.92 7.08 -27.39
N ALA A 615 -9.49 6.42 -26.31
CA ALA A 615 -10.38 5.69 -25.42
C ALA A 615 -11.26 6.65 -24.60
N LEU A 616 -10.71 7.80 -24.17
CA LEU A 616 -11.48 8.87 -23.52
C LEU A 616 -12.56 9.45 -24.45
N GLU A 617 -12.23 9.70 -25.72
CA GLU A 617 -13.24 10.10 -26.71
C GLU A 617 -14.33 9.04 -26.91
N GLY A 618 -13.95 7.75 -26.88
CA GLY A 618 -14.88 6.63 -26.91
C GLY A 618 -15.88 6.67 -25.75
N ALA A 619 -15.41 6.96 -24.54
CA ALA A 619 -16.25 7.13 -23.36
C ALA A 619 -17.26 8.28 -23.54
N HIS A 620 -16.81 9.44 -24.02
CA HIS A 620 -17.69 10.58 -24.30
C HIS A 620 -18.74 10.25 -25.38
N ARG A 621 -18.35 9.57 -26.47
CA ARG A 621 -19.29 9.13 -27.52
C ARG A 621 -20.36 8.16 -27.01
N PHE A 622 -19.99 7.24 -26.12
CA PHE A 622 -20.94 6.33 -25.49
C PHE A 622 -22.01 7.09 -24.68
N ILE A 623 -21.58 8.03 -23.83
CA ILE A 623 -22.49 8.85 -23.02
C ILE A 623 -23.44 9.66 -23.90
N LYS A 624 -22.92 10.28 -24.97
CA LYS A 624 -23.76 11.01 -25.93
C LYS A 624 -24.81 10.11 -26.59
N ARG A 625 -24.42 8.92 -27.04
CA ARG A 625 -25.36 7.94 -27.63
C ARG A 625 -26.44 7.50 -26.64
N LEU A 626 -26.07 7.27 -25.38
CA LEU A 626 -27.03 6.97 -24.30
C LEU A 626 -28.01 8.13 -24.10
N TYR A 627 -27.50 9.36 -24.04
CA TYR A 627 -28.33 10.56 -23.87
C TYR A 627 -29.30 10.78 -25.04
N ASP A 628 -28.82 10.64 -26.28
CA ASP A 628 -29.62 10.91 -27.48
C ASP A 628 -30.72 9.86 -27.67
N LYS A 629 -30.44 8.57 -27.43
CA LYS A 629 -31.43 7.50 -27.56
C LYS A 629 -32.53 7.57 -26.49
N ALA A 630 -32.25 8.16 -25.32
CA ALA A 630 -33.26 8.40 -24.29
C ALA A 630 -34.42 9.31 -24.74
N ASN A 631 -34.27 10.09 -25.81
CA ASN A 631 -35.34 10.95 -26.32
C ASN A 631 -36.51 10.15 -26.95
N ALA A 632 -36.30 8.86 -27.25
CA ALA A 632 -37.33 7.97 -27.79
C ALA A 632 -38.21 7.32 -26.69
N ILE A 633 -38.11 7.77 -25.44
CA ILE A 633 -38.77 7.17 -24.28
C ILE A 633 -39.71 8.20 -23.64
N THR A 634 -40.98 7.86 -23.51
CA THR A 634 -41.96 8.66 -22.77
C THR A 634 -41.70 8.56 -21.27
N PRO A 635 -41.66 9.70 -20.53
CA PRO A 635 -41.50 9.69 -19.08
C PRO A 635 -42.58 8.87 -18.36
N THR A 636 -42.17 8.12 -17.34
CA THR A 636 -43.03 7.28 -16.49
C THR A 636 -42.43 7.20 -15.08
N THR A 637 -43.14 6.73 -14.07
CA THR A 637 -42.57 6.51 -12.72
C THR A 637 -42.41 5.03 -12.37
N SER A 638 -42.74 4.13 -13.29
CA SER A 638 -42.73 2.69 -13.06
C SER A 638 -41.96 1.94 -14.15
N LYS A 639 -41.38 0.81 -13.76
CA LYS A 639 -40.80 -0.15 -14.70
C LYS A 639 -41.93 -0.79 -15.53
N PRO A 640 -41.82 -0.88 -16.86
CA PRO A 640 -42.80 -1.60 -17.67
C PRO A 640 -42.93 -3.08 -17.26
N GLU A 641 -44.17 -3.58 -17.26
CA GLU A 641 -44.48 -5.01 -17.10
C GLU A 641 -44.63 -5.71 -18.45
N PHE A 642 -44.13 -6.94 -18.57
CA PHE A 642 -44.21 -7.79 -19.76
C PHE A 642 -45.01 -9.06 -19.46
N LYS A 643 -46.30 -8.91 -19.13
CA LYS A 643 -47.24 -10.04 -19.03
C LYS A 643 -47.84 -10.29 -20.41
N GLU A 644 -47.73 -11.53 -20.91
CA GLU A 644 -48.39 -11.99 -22.16
C GLU A 644 -47.99 -11.25 -23.45
N VAL A 645 -46.77 -10.68 -23.49
CA VAL A 645 -46.26 -9.99 -24.69
C VAL A 645 -45.34 -10.93 -25.48
N SER A 646 -45.71 -11.25 -26.72
CA SER A 646 -44.82 -11.93 -27.66
C SER A 646 -43.73 -10.97 -28.14
N LEU A 647 -42.47 -11.28 -27.81
CA LEU A 647 -41.30 -10.49 -28.19
C LEU A 647 -40.58 -11.13 -29.37
N ASN A 648 -40.14 -10.32 -30.33
CA ASN A 648 -39.26 -10.80 -31.39
C ASN A 648 -37.82 -11.01 -30.87
N GLU A 649 -36.98 -11.68 -31.67
CA GLU A 649 -35.60 -12.01 -31.29
C GLU A 649 -34.77 -10.79 -30.87
N ALA A 650 -34.90 -9.66 -31.57
CA ALA A 650 -34.16 -8.43 -31.25
C ALA A 650 -34.62 -7.81 -29.92
N GLN A 651 -35.92 -7.87 -29.63
CA GLN A 651 -36.49 -7.41 -28.36
C GLN A 651 -36.08 -8.33 -27.20
N LYS A 652 -36.13 -9.66 -27.39
CA LYS A 652 -35.64 -10.64 -26.41
C LYS A 652 -34.16 -10.41 -26.10
N LEU A 653 -33.34 -10.23 -27.14
CA LEU A 653 -31.91 -9.94 -26.99
C LEU A 653 -31.64 -8.65 -26.22
N GLY A 654 -32.41 -7.59 -26.49
CA GLY A 654 -32.33 -6.32 -25.76
C GLY A 654 -32.57 -6.49 -24.26
N ARG A 655 -33.66 -7.17 -23.88
CA ARG A 655 -33.95 -7.47 -22.46
C ARG A 655 -32.87 -8.33 -21.83
N LYS A 656 -32.47 -9.40 -22.51
CA LYS A 656 -31.42 -10.33 -22.04
C LYS A 656 -30.13 -9.58 -21.69
N LYS A 657 -29.63 -8.76 -22.61
CA LYS A 657 -28.36 -8.03 -22.41
C LYS A 657 -28.44 -7.03 -21.25
N VAL A 658 -29.60 -6.42 -21.01
CA VAL A 658 -29.83 -5.54 -19.85
C VAL A 658 -29.74 -6.32 -18.54
N TYR A 659 -30.41 -7.47 -18.43
CA TYR A 659 -30.39 -8.27 -17.20
C TYR A 659 -29.06 -9.04 -17.01
N GLU A 660 -28.35 -9.38 -18.08
CA GLU A 660 -26.94 -9.83 -18.01
C GLU A 660 -26.06 -8.75 -17.36
N ALA A 661 -26.21 -7.49 -17.78
CA ALA A 661 -25.47 -6.38 -17.18
C ALA A 661 -25.85 -6.15 -15.71
N LEU A 662 -27.13 -6.30 -15.34
CA LEU A 662 -27.58 -6.20 -13.94
C LEU A 662 -26.99 -7.33 -13.08
N LYS A 663 -27.03 -8.57 -13.57
CA LYS A 663 -26.40 -9.72 -12.89
C LYS A 663 -24.91 -9.50 -12.70
N LYS A 664 -24.22 -9.00 -13.74
CA LYS A 664 -22.80 -8.66 -13.68
C LYS A 664 -22.51 -7.58 -12.64
N SER A 665 -23.38 -6.57 -12.53
CA SER A 665 -23.29 -5.54 -11.49
C SER A 665 -23.32 -6.16 -10.09
N HIS A 666 -24.33 -6.99 -9.80
CA HIS A 666 -24.42 -7.69 -8.52
C HIS A 666 -23.17 -8.55 -8.23
N GLU A 667 -22.66 -9.28 -9.22
CA GLU A 667 -21.45 -10.10 -9.05
C GLU A 667 -20.21 -9.26 -8.67
N ILE A 668 -20.01 -8.12 -9.34
CA ILE A 668 -18.83 -7.26 -9.14
C ILE A 668 -18.84 -6.60 -7.75
N PHE A 669 -19.99 -6.12 -7.29
CA PHE A 669 -20.06 -5.41 -6.01
C PHE A 669 -20.29 -6.32 -4.79
N ASN A 670 -20.78 -7.55 -4.98
CA ASN A 670 -20.99 -8.51 -3.89
C ASN A 670 -19.79 -9.44 -3.66
N LYS A 671 -18.93 -9.67 -4.67
CA LYS A 671 -17.74 -10.51 -4.54
C LYS A 671 -16.48 -9.65 -4.54
N ALA A 672 -15.85 -9.48 -3.37
CA ALA A 672 -14.56 -8.78 -3.25
C ALA A 672 -13.46 -9.42 -4.12
N GLU A 673 -13.51 -10.74 -4.32
CA GLU A 673 -12.64 -11.51 -5.22
C GLU A 673 -12.71 -11.08 -6.69
N SER A 674 -13.76 -10.37 -7.11
CA SER A 674 -13.92 -9.90 -8.48
C SER A 674 -12.91 -8.82 -8.90
N ALA A 675 -12.07 -8.36 -7.95
CA ALA A 675 -11.13 -7.25 -8.10
C ALA A 675 -11.80 -5.97 -8.64
N TYR A 676 -13.12 -5.86 -8.47
CA TYR A 676 -13.96 -4.79 -8.99
C TYR A 676 -13.71 -4.50 -10.47
N ALA A 677 -13.86 -5.52 -11.33
CA ALA A 677 -13.66 -5.45 -12.78
C ALA A 677 -14.71 -4.57 -13.50
N PHE A 678 -14.76 -3.27 -13.18
CA PHE A 678 -15.69 -2.27 -13.71
C PHE A 678 -15.65 -2.20 -15.24
N ASN A 679 -14.49 -2.42 -15.85
CA ASN A 679 -14.34 -2.47 -17.30
C ASN A 679 -15.28 -3.51 -17.96
N THR A 680 -15.46 -4.67 -17.33
CA THR A 680 -16.37 -5.71 -17.83
C THR A 680 -17.84 -5.37 -17.61
N LEU A 681 -18.17 -4.65 -16.53
CA LEU A 681 -19.51 -4.12 -16.29
C LEU A 681 -19.87 -3.07 -17.34
N ILE A 682 -18.96 -2.14 -17.58
CA ILE A 682 -19.13 -1.07 -18.56
C ILE A 682 -19.28 -1.67 -19.97
N ALA A 683 -18.45 -2.65 -20.34
CA ALA A 683 -18.60 -3.38 -21.59
C ALA A 683 -20.00 -4.03 -21.71
N SER A 684 -20.49 -4.68 -20.65
CA SER A 684 -21.84 -5.27 -20.62
C SER A 684 -22.93 -4.21 -20.80
N CYS A 685 -22.78 -3.02 -20.21
CA CYS A 685 -23.70 -1.90 -20.41
C CYS A 685 -23.66 -1.36 -21.85
N MET A 686 -22.47 -1.32 -22.47
CA MET A 686 -22.30 -0.93 -23.88
C MET A 686 -22.97 -1.94 -24.82
N GLU A 687 -22.80 -3.24 -24.57
CA GLU A 687 -23.50 -4.30 -25.31
C GLU A 687 -25.01 -4.20 -25.16
N ALA A 688 -25.51 -3.97 -23.94
CA ALA A 688 -26.93 -3.76 -23.68
C ALA A 688 -27.48 -2.55 -24.44
N LEU A 689 -26.78 -1.41 -24.42
CA LEU A 689 -27.19 -0.24 -25.19
C LEU A 689 -27.18 -0.51 -26.71
N ASN A 690 -26.20 -1.27 -27.22
CA ASN A 690 -26.17 -1.66 -28.63
C ASN A 690 -27.37 -2.57 -29.00
N ALA A 691 -27.69 -3.56 -28.17
CA ALA A 691 -28.85 -4.44 -28.38
C ALA A 691 -30.18 -3.66 -28.31
N LEU A 692 -30.31 -2.73 -27.35
CA LEU A 692 -31.45 -1.83 -27.27
C LEU A 692 -31.58 -0.92 -28.49
N ASN A 693 -30.46 -0.50 -29.09
CA ASN A 693 -30.46 0.32 -30.31
C ASN A 693 -30.84 -0.44 -31.58
N ALA A 694 -30.67 -1.76 -31.61
CA ALA A 694 -31.03 -2.62 -32.74
C ALA A 694 -32.55 -2.84 -32.87
N GLN A 695 -33.34 -2.28 -31.96
CA GLN A 695 -34.80 -2.38 -31.93
C GLN A 695 -35.43 -1.03 -31.53
N ASN A 696 -36.73 -0.86 -31.81
CA ASN A 696 -37.44 0.42 -31.63
C ASN A 696 -38.70 0.31 -30.74
N ASN A 697 -38.89 -0.79 -30.02
CA ASN A 697 -39.99 -0.93 -29.07
C ASN A 697 -39.71 -0.08 -27.83
N GLU A 698 -40.56 0.94 -27.63
CA GLU A 698 -40.44 1.89 -26.54
C GLU A 698 -40.52 1.22 -25.16
N ARG A 699 -41.36 0.20 -24.96
CA ARG A 699 -41.45 -0.49 -23.65
C ARG A 699 -40.14 -1.18 -23.30
N ILE A 700 -39.48 -1.78 -24.29
CA ILE A 700 -38.16 -2.43 -24.12
C ILE A 700 -37.07 -1.39 -23.85
N LEU A 701 -37.10 -0.26 -24.56
CA LEU A 701 -36.20 0.87 -24.29
C LEU A 701 -36.41 1.42 -22.88
N CYS A 702 -37.66 1.62 -22.47
CA CYS A 702 -38.02 2.12 -21.16
C CYS A 702 -37.54 1.19 -20.04
N GLU A 703 -37.77 -0.13 -20.13
CA GLU A 703 -37.23 -1.10 -19.17
C GLU A 703 -35.70 -1.07 -19.17
N GLY A 704 -35.09 -1.09 -20.37
CA GLY A 704 -33.65 -1.04 -20.53
C GLY A 704 -33.02 0.16 -19.83
N TYR A 705 -33.56 1.36 -20.01
CA TYR A 705 -33.07 2.56 -19.35
C TYR A 705 -33.39 2.59 -17.85
N PHE A 706 -34.54 2.05 -17.43
CA PHE A 706 -34.88 1.92 -16.01
C PHE A 706 -33.79 1.14 -15.26
N VAL A 707 -33.29 0.05 -15.87
CA VAL A 707 -32.23 -0.80 -15.29
C VAL A 707 -30.82 -0.20 -15.51
N LEU A 708 -30.47 0.15 -16.75
CA LEU A 708 -29.12 0.59 -17.09
C LEU A 708 -28.71 1.89 -16.39
N LEU A 709 -29.63 2.85 -16.21
CA LEU A 709 -29.30 4.09 -15.50
C LEU A 709 -29.01 3.85 -14.01
N GLN A 710 -29.57 2.80 -13.41
CA GLN A 710 -29.23 2.40 -12.05
C GLN A 710 -27.81 1.85 -12.00
N ILE A 711 -27.47 0.94 -12.92
CA ILE A 711 -26.13 0.32 -13.01
C ILE A 711 -25.05 1.36 -13.31
N LEU A 712 -25.37 2.35 -14.14
CA LEU A 712 -24.45 3.39 -14.58
C LEU A 712 -24.31 4.55 -13.59
N GLU A 713 -25.19 4.70 -12.60
CA GLU A 713 -25.13 5.81 -11.62
C GLU A 713 -23.79 5.88 -10.88
N PRO A 714 -23.20 4.77 -10.40
CA PRO A 714 -21.89 4.82 -9.76
C PRO A 714 -20.74 5.29 -10.68
N ILE A 715 -20.92 5.16 -12.00
CA ILE A 715 -19.88 5.32 -13.02
C ILE A 715 -19.99 6.72 -13.64
N ILE A 716 -21.18 7.09 -14.12
CA ILE A 716 -21.53 8.35 -14.79
C ILE A 716 -22.71 9.04 -14.09
N PRO A 717 -22.53 9.47 -12.83
CA PRO A 717 -23.63 9.90 -11.98
C PRO A 717 -24.42 11.07 -12.55
N HIS A 718 -23.78 12.03 -13.22
CA HIS A 718 -24.47 13.25 -13.66
C HIS A 718 -25.49 12.94 -14.78
N THR A 719 -25.05 12.19 -15.79
CA THR A 719 -25.89 11.74 -16.90
C THR A 719 -26.96 10.78 -16.42
N ALA A 720 -26.61 9.83 -15.53
CA ALA A 720 -27.56 8.89 -14.97
C ALA A 720 -28.68 9.62 -14.20
N TRP A 721 -28.33 10.58 -13.36
CA TRP A 721 -29.29 11.40 -12.61
C TRP A 721 -30.15 12.26 -13.52
N GLU A 722 -29.57 12.90 -14.55
CA GLU A 722 -30.34 13.71 -15.49
C GLU A 722 -31.40 12.89 -16.24
N LEU A 723 -30.97 11.76 -16.81
CA LEU A 723 -31.86 10.89 -17.56
C LEU A 723 -32.89 10.22 -16.64
N SER A 724 -32.49 9.82 -15.45
CA SER A 724 -33.38 9.19 -14.48
C SER A 724 -34.39 10.18 -13.89
N GLU A 725 -34.03 11.43 -13.63
CA GLU A 725 -34.99 12.47 -13.24
C GLU A 725 -35.98 12.74 -14.38
N ARG A 726 -35.47 12.92 -15.60
CA ARG A 726 -36.29 13.23 -16.77
C ARG A 726 -37.26 12.11 -17.13
N LEU A 727 -36.79 10.86 -17.15
CA LEU A 727 -37.57 9.71 -17.58
C LEU A 727 -38.35 9.06 -16.45
N PHE A 728 -37.80 9.03 -15.23
CA PHE A 728 -38.25 8.16 -14.14
C PHE A 728 -38.53 8.86 -12.81
N LYS A 729 -38.31 10.17 -12.69
CA LYS A 729 -38.33 10.88 -11.39
C LYS A 729 -37.46 10.20 -10.33
N ARG A 730 -36.36 9.56 -10.77
CA ARG A 730 -35.45 8.75 -9.93
C ARG A 730 -36.09 7.53 -9.26
N ALA A 731 -37.26 7.09 -9.72
CA ALA A 731 -37.93 5.89 -9.18
C ALA A 731 -37.12 4.60 -9.35
N ASN A 732 -36.13 4.58 -10.25
CA ASN A 732 -35.23 3.47 -10.49
C ASN A 732 -33.96 3.48 -9.63
N PHE A 733 -33.68 4.52 -8.84
CA PHE A 733 -32.54 4.57 -7.93
C PHE A 733 -32.82 3.84 -6.62
N LYS A 734 -32.99 2.53 -6.75
CA LYS A 734 -33.21 1.55 -5.69
C LYS A 734 -32.74 0.18 -6.17
N PRO A 735 -32.65 -0.84 -5.30
CA PRO A 735 -32.39 -2.21 -5.75
C PRO A 735 -33.43 -2.67 -6.78
N ILE A 736 -32.96 -3.28 -7.87
CA ILE A 736 -33.80 -3.81 -8.95
C ILE A 736 -33.63 -5.33 -8.99
N ALA A 737 -34.74 -6.07 -8.98
CA ALA A 737 -34.72 -7.53 -9.10
C ALA A 737 -34.35 -7.95 -10.53
N ILE A 738 -33.58 -9.04 -10.64
CA ILE A 738 -33.26 -9.67 -11.94
C ILE A 738 -34.51 -10.39 -12.43
N ASP A 739 -34.93 -10.11 -13.67
CA ASP A 739 -35.97 -10.87 -14.35
C ASP A 739 -35.34 -12.10 -15.02
N GLU A 740 -35.38 -13.24 -14.32
CA GLU A 740 -34.83 -14.51 -14.81
C GLU A 740 -35.48 -14.95 -16.14
N SER A 741 -36.72 -14.55 -16.41
CA SER A 741 -37.39 -14.90 -17.67
C SER A 741 -36.73 -14.26 -18.89
N ALA A 742 -36.05 -13.12 -18.71
CA ALA A 742 -35.31 -12.43 -19.77
C ALA A 742 -33.96 -13.12 -20.08
N LEU A 743 -33.49 -14.00 -19.20
CA LEU A 743 -32.21 -14.72 -19.35
C LEU A 743 -32.37 -16.10 -20.01
N ILE A 744 -33.60 -16.59 -20.16
CA ILE A 744 -33.88 -17.89 -20.76
C ILE A 744 -33.50 -17.87 -22.26
N GLU A 745 -32.68 -18.82 -22.67
CA GLU A 745 -32.40 -19.10 -24.09
C GLU A 745 -33.33 -20.20 -24.60
N GLU A 746 -34.13 -19.90 -25.61
CA GLU A 746 -34.95 -20.92 -26.31
C GLU A 746 -34.14 -21.71 -27.35
N SER A 747 -32.96 -21.19 -27.73
CA SER A 747 -32.11 -21.78 -28.77
C SER A 747 -30.63 -21.55 -28.52
N MET A 748 -29.80 -22.53 -28.86
CA MET A 748 -28.34 -22.46 -28.81
C MET A 748 -27.74 -22.55 -30.22
N THR A 749 -26.55 -21.99 -30.42
CA THR A 749 -25.78 -22.10 -31.67
C THR A 749 -24.60 -23.04 -31.47
N LEU A 750 -24.53 -24.09 -32.29
CA LEU A 750 -23.48 -25.10 -32.25
C LEU A 750 -22.52 -24.90 -33.43
N GLY A 751 -21.22 -24.95 -33.18
CA GLY A 751 -20.24 -25.01 -34.26
C GLY A 751 -20.31 -26.36 -34.96
N LEU A 752 -20.37 -26.38 -36.30
CA LEU A 752 -20.32 -27.61 -37.07
C LEU A 752 -18.92 -27.78 -37.67
N THR A 753 -18.26 -28.89 -37.33
CA THR A 753 -16.87 -29.16 -37.76
C THR A 753 -16.75 -30.51 -38.47
N ILE A 754 -15.74 -30.62 -39.35
CA ILE A 754 -15.36 -31.87 -40.02
C ILE A 754 -13.86 -32.08 -39.84
N ASN A 755 -13.47 -33.23 -39.29
CA ASN A 755 -12.08 -33.53 -38.91
C ASN A 755 -11.45 -32.36 -38.11
N GLY A 756 -12.23 -31.76 -37.20
CA GLY A 756 -11.80 -30.64 -36.34
C GLY A 756 -11.80 -29.26 -37.01
N LYS A 757 -12.08 -29.14 -38.32
CA LYS A 757 -12.16 -27.84 -39.02
C LYS A 757 -13.59 -27.32 -39.06
N ARG A 758 -13.83 -26.07 -38.66
CA ARG A 758 -15.15 -25.43 -38.67
C ARG A 758 -15.66 -25.20 -40.10
N ARG A 759 -16.91 -25.54 -40.35
CA ARG A 759 -17.56 -25.50 -41.68
C ARG A 759 -18.85 -24.71 -41.70
N ALA A 760 -19.63 -24.78 -40.63
CA ALA A 760 -20.90 -24.05 -40.51
C ALA A 760 -21.24 -23.82 -39.02
N GLU A 761 -22.39 -23.21 -38.78
CA GLU A 761 -23.03 -23.07 -37.48
C GLU A 761 -24.47 -23.56 -37.59
N LEU A 762 -25.00 -24.14 -36.51
CA LEU A 762 -26.36 -24.64 -36.45
C LEU A 762 -27.09 -24.05 -35.25
N LYS A 763 -28.21 -23.37 -35.48
CA LYS A 763 -29.10 -22.88 -34.42
C LYS A 763 -30.17 -23.94 -34.14
N VAL A 764 -30.24 -24.43 -32.91
CA VAL A 764 -31.18 -25.48 -32.47
C VAL A 764 -31.87 -25.08 -31.17
N ASN A 765 -33.04 -25.66 -30.88
CA ASN A 765 -33.70 -25.47 -29.58
C ASN A 765 -32.81 -26.04 -28.46
N ILE A 766 -32.77 -25.40 -27.29
CA ILE A 766 -31.94 -25.87 -26.16
C ILE A 766 -32.39 -27.25 -25.63
N ASN A 767 -33.66 -27.60 -25.84
CA ASN A 767 -34.25 -28.88 -25.48
C ASN A 767 -34.20 -29.91 -26.62
N ALA A 768 -33.57 -29.59 -27.76
CA ALA A 768 -33.43 -30.55 -28.86
C ALA A 768 -32.59 -31.75 -28.41
N SER A 769 -33.04 -32.95 -28.75
CA SER A 769 -32.30 -34.18 -28.43
C SER A 769 -30.99 -34.24 -29.21
N LYS A 770 -30.01 -35.00 -28.70
CA LYS A 770 -28.73 -35.21 -29.39
C LYS A 770 -28.96 -35.75 -30.81
N GLU A 771 -29.91 -36.64 -30.97
CA GLU A 771 -30.28 -37.29 -32.23
C GLU A 771 -30.82 -36.26 -33.22
N GLU A 772 -31.74 -35.39 -32.79
CA GLU A 772 -32.26 -34.28 -33.61
C GLU A 772 -31.16 -33.31 -34.05
N ILE A 773 -30.28 -32.93 -33.13
CA ILE A 773 -29.15 -32.03 -33.39
C ILE A 773 -28.21 -32.62 -34.45
N ILE A 774 -27.90 -33.92 -34.34
CA ILE A 774 -27.02 -34.61 -35.30
C ILE A 774 -27.68 -34.67 -36.69
N VAL A 775 -28.98 -34.94 -36.77
CA VAL A 775 -29.71 -34.97 -38.05
C VAL A 775 -29.67 -33.60 -38.72
N LEU A 776 -29.96 -32.54 -37.97
CA LEU A 776 -29.89 -31.16 -38.47
C LEU A 776 -28.46 -30.77 -38.88
N ALA A 777 -27.45 -31.18 -38.11
CA ALA A 777 -26.04 -30.92 -38.42
C ALA A 777 -25.57 -31.64 -39.70
N LYS A 778 -26.04 -32.86 -39.95
CA LYS A 778 -25.75 -33.59 -41.19
C LYS A 778 -26.35 -32.90 -42.41
N LYS A 779 -27.59 -32.40 -42.28
CA LYS A 779 -28.27 -31.65 -43.33
C LYS A 779 -27.53 -30.35 -43.66
N GLU A 780 -27.09 -29.61 -42.65
CA GLU A 780 -26.34 -28.37 -42.84
C GLU A 780 -24.95 -28.60 -43.46
N LEU A 781 -24.34 -29.76 -43.20
CA LEU A 781 -23.04 -30.16 -43.74
C LEU A 781 -23.12 -31.10 -44.95
N GLU A 782 -24.28 -31.27 -45.57
CA GLU A 782 -24.55 -32.27 -46.60
C GLU A 782 -23.49 -32.26 -47.73
N LYS A 783 -23.13 -31.07 -48.23
CA LYS A 783 -22.11 -30.88 -49.28
C LYS A 783 -20.71 -31.43 -48.94
N TYR A 784 -20.41 -31.62 -47.65
CA TYR A 784 -19.13 -32.16 -47.19
C TYR A 784 -19.22 -33.65 -46.82
N LEU A 785 -20.43 -34.17 -46.63
CA LEU A 785 -20.68 -35.54 -46.20
C LEU A 785 -21.11 -36.44 -47.37
N GLU A 786 -21.62 -35.88 -48.47
CA GLU A 786 -22.20 -36.60 -49.62
C GLU A 786 -21.26 -37.65 -50.25
N LYS A 787 -19.95 -37.41 -50.23
CA LYS A 787 -18.93 -38.33 -50.79
C LYS A 787 -17.98 -38.92 -49.75
N ALA A 788 -18.30 -38.76 -48.46
CA ALA A 788 -17.40 -39.11 -47.38
C ALA A 788 -18.04 -40.10 -46.40
N SER A 789 -17.30 -41.13 -45.99
CA SER A 789 -17.77 -42.08 -44.98
C SER A 789 -17.56 -41.50 -43.59
N VAL A 790 -18.65 -41.23 -42.86
CA VAL A 790 -18.62 -40.76 -41.47
C VAL A 790 -18.21 -41.92 -40.56
N LYS A 791 -17.01 -41.84 -39.99
CA LYS A 791 -16.48 -42.82 -39.03
C LYS A 791 -16.96 -42.56 -37.60
N LYS A 792 -17.17 -41.30 -37.23
CA LYS A 792 -17.58 -40.94 -35.87
C LYS A 792 -18.34 -39.63 -35.83
N GLU A 793 -19.37 -39.59 -34.99
CA GLU A 793 -20.19 -38.42 -34.72
C GLU A 793 -19.94 -37.99 -33.28
N ILE A 794 -19.42 -36.78 -33.10
CA ILE A 794 -19.06 -36.25 -31.78
C ILE A 794 -19.92 -35.05 -31.51
N TYR A 795 -20.83 -35.18 -30.56
CA TYR A 795 -21.57 -34.05 -30.01
C TYR A 795 -20.94 -33.64 -28.68
N VAL A 796 -20.55 -32.38 -28.57
CA VAL A 796 -20.17 -31.76 -27.30
C VAL A 796 -21.31 -30.85 -26.88
N PRO A 797 -22.03 -31.18 -25.78
CA PRO A 797 -23.19 -30.42 -25.33
C PRO A 797 -22.93 -28.92 -25.28
N ASN A 798 -23.87 -28.14 -25.83
CA ASN A 798 -23.87 -26.68 -25.88
C ASN A 798 -22.64 -26.03 -26.56
N LYS A 799 -21.85 -26.80 -27.33
CA LYS A 799 -20.63 -26.29 -27.98
C LYS A 799 -20.55 -26.59 -29.47
N LEU A 800 -20.53 -27.87 -29.86
CA LEU A 800 -20.28 -28.23 -31.26
C LEU A 800 -20.75 -29.64 -31.62
N VAL A 801 -20.89 -29.87 -32.93
CA VAL A 801 -21.01 -31.19 -33.55
C VAL A 801 -19.83 -31.37 -34.52
N ASN A 802 -19.08 -32.44 -34.35
CA ASN A 802 -17.97 -32.80 -35.23
C ASN A 802 -18.23 -34.14 -35.92
N PHE A 803 -18.11 -34.15 -37.24
CA PHE A 803 -18.08 -35.37 -38.04
C PHE A 803 -16.64 -35.75 -38.39
N VAL A 804 -16.22 -36.95 -37.98
CA VAL A 804 -14.94 -37.52 -38.40
C VAL A 804 -15.18 -38.31 -39.68
N ILE A 805 -14.59 -37.86 -40.79
CA ILE A 805 -14.74 -38.48 -42.10
C ILE A 805 -13.43 -39.15 -42.54
N ALA A 806 -13.56 -40.23 -43.30
CA ALA A 806 -12.46 -41.06 -43.82
C ALA A 806 -11.50 -40.32 -44.75
#